data_AF-A0A5N6HTV0-F1
#
_entry.id   AF-A0A5N6HTV0-F1
#
_cell.length_a   1.000
_cell.length_b   1.000
_cell.length_c   1.000
_cell.angle_alpha   90.00
_cell.angle_beta   90.00
_cell.angle_gamma   90.00
#
_symmetry.space_group_name_H-M   'P 1'
#
loop_
_entity.id
_entity.type
_entity.pdbx_description
1 polymer ?
#
loop_
_entity_poly.entity_id
_entity_poly.type
_entity_poly.pdbx_seq_one_letter_code
_entity_poly.pdbx_strand_id
1 'polypeptide(L)'
;MVSFQILSDLHLETPEAYDLFDIAPKAPYLALLGDIGNVKDDGLFIFLEAQLQKFQIVFFLLGNHEPYHANWTAAREKMQNFSRTIIQKRTQEGQQLGEFVFMDQARYDISPHITVLGCILYSRVLKSQETHVSFGLNDFYHIEDWTVDAHCAAHEADRTWLNDQVSQIVKSEPRRKIVIFSHHSPTLAAAAVDPVHANSPLSSGFATDIAEEPCWKNAQVCLWAFGHTHYNCDFIDDKTGKRLVANQRGYYFAQSKAFDPDKVSPAMASITRALRPLCRTTTPFRMAARRPLPSHLARSTHAFSTTSRRRDIDLSSLTPTPITLLSETESMMADTVSKFAQEQIGPKVRDMDEAEAMDPAIVEQLFEQGLMSIEVPEEYGGAGMNFTSAIVAIEELARIDPSVSVMVDVHNTLVNTAIMKYGDAQARRTWLPKLATGTVGSFCLSEPASGSDAFALQTKAEKLSDGYKLNGSKMWITNAMESGVFIVFANLDPSQGYKGITAFIVEKDTPGFSIAKKEKKLGIRASSTCVLNFDDVVIPKSNLLGEEGQGYKYAISVLNEGRIGIAAQMTGLALGAWENAARYVWNDRRQFGQLIGTFQGMQHQLAQAYTEIAAARALVYNAARKKEAGQDFVHDAAMAKLYASQVAGRVSGSAVEWMGGMGFVREGIAEKMFRDSKIGAIYEGTSNIQLQTIAKLLQKQYTN
;
A
#
# COMPACT_ATOMS: atom_id res chain seq x y z
N MET A 1 -10.55 -21.72 -37.90
CA MET A 1 -9.46 -20.80 -37.51
C MET A 1 -9.29 -20.96 -36.01
N VAL A 2 -8.07 -21.03 -35.48
CA VAL A 2 -7.85 -21.02 -34.03
C VAL A 2 -7.85 -19.56 -33.59
N SER A 3 -8.50 -19.23 -32.49
CA SER A 3 -8.53 -17.87 -31.95
C SER A 3 -8.53 -17.92 -30.42
N PHE A 4 -7.77 -17.01 -29.83
CA PHE A 4 -7.61 -16.88 -28.38
C PHE A 4 -8.22 -15.55 -27.95
N GLN A 5 -9.00 -15.55 -26.87
CA GLN A 5 -9.25 -14.36 -26.08
C GLN A 5 -8.06 -14.26 -25.13
N ILE A 6 -7.31 -13.17 -25.20
CA ILE A 6 -6.08 -12.99 -24.44
C ILE A 6 -6.35 -11.90 -23.41
N LEU A 7 -6.17 -12.20 -22.14
CA LEU A 7 -6.25 -11.25 -21.04
C LEU A 7 -4.99 -11.42 -20.19
N SER A 8 -4.44 -10.33 -19.70
CA SER A 8 -3.31 -10.39 -18.78
C SER A 8 -3.40 -9.36 -17.67
N ASP A 9 -2.60 -9.58 -16.62
CA ASP A 9 -2.34 -8.58 -15.57
C ASP A 9 -3.66 -8.09 -14.95
N LEU A 10 -4.46 -9.05 -14.50
CA LEU A 10 -5.82 -8.85 -13.99
C LEU A 10 -5.85 -8.40 -12.53
N HIS A 11 -4.79 -8.72 -11.77
CA HIS A 11 -4.61 -8.42 -10.34
C HIS A 11 -5.89 -8.62 -9.51
N LEU A 12 -6.43 -9.85 -9.53
CA LEU A 12 -7.69 -10.20 -8.85
C LEU A 12 -7.52 -10.44 -7.34
N GLU A 13 -6.29 -10.34 -6.85
CA GLU A 13 -5.86 -10.42 -5.45
C GLU A 13 -5.70 -9.05 -4.77
N THR A 14 -5.82 -7.93 -5.48
CA THR A 14 -5.58 -6.58 -4.90
C THR A 14 -6.53 -5.52 -5.49
N PRO A 15 -7.69 -5.28 -4.85
CA PRO A 15 -8.32 -6.10 -3.80
C PRO A 15 -8.89 -7.41 -4.36
N GLU A 16 -9.27 -8.34 -3.47
CA GLU A 16 -9.92 -9.61 -3.85
C GLU A 16 -11.17 -9.36 -4.74
N ALA A 17 -11.14 -9.89 -5.97
CA ALA A 17 -12.16 -9.62 -7.01
C ALA A 17 -12.47 -10.85 -7.89
N TYR A 18 -12.13 -12.06 -7.43
CA TYR A 18 -12.28 -13.32 -8.16
C TYR A 18 -13.73 -13.67 -8.53
N ASP A 19 -14.69 -13.28 -7.71
CA ASP A 19 -16.13 -13.47 -7.95
C ASP A 19 -16.75 -12.32 -8.77
N LEU A 20 -16.17 -11.12 -8.68
CA LEU A 20 -16.62 -9.92 -9.39
C LEU A 20 -16.19 -9.87 -10.87
N PHE A 21 -15.05 -10.46 -11.24
CA PHE A 21 -14.50 -10.32 -12.59
C PHE A 21 -15.04 -11.37 -13.59
N ASP A 22 -16.18 -11.07 -14.20
CA ASP A 22 -16.77 -11.92 -15.25
C ASP A 22 -16.10 -11.73 -16.63
N ILE A 23 -15.46 -12.79 -17.13
CA ILE A 23 -14.96 -12.87 -18.50
C ILE A 23 -16.04 -13.47 -19.41
N ALA A 24 -16.66 -12.64 -20.25
CA ALA A 24 -17.59 -13.08 -21.28
C ALA A 24 -16.85 -13.74 -22.46
N PRO A 25 -17.18 -14.99 -22.86
CA PRO A 25 -16.44 -15.72 -23.89
C PRO A 25 -16.66 -15.17 -25.31
N LYS A 26 -15.59 -14.64 -25.91
CA LYS A 26 -15.52 -14.16 -27.30
C LYS A 26 -14.69 -15.07 -28.21
N ALA A 27 -13.95 -16.02 -27.64
CA ALA A 27 -13.24 -17.08 -28.35
C ALA A 27 -13.43 -18.44 -27.63
N PRO A 28 -13.21 -19.59 -28.30
CA PRO A 28 -13.30 -20.90 -27.64
C PRO A 28 -12.17 -21.16 -26.64
N TYR A 29 -11.07 -20.40 -26.73
CA TYR A 29 -9.87 -20.57 -25.92
C TYR A 29 -9.53 -19.26 -25.21
N LEU A 30 -9.34 -19.33 -23.89
CA LEU A 30 -8.87 -18.21 -23.06
C LEU A 30 -7.38 -18.40 -22.78
N ALA A 31 -6.61 -17.33 -22.86
CA ALA A 31 -5.24 -17.26 -22.36
C ALA A 31 -5.19 -16.20 -21.24
N LEU A 32 -4.85 -16.66 -20.04
CA LEU A 32 -4.58 -15.84 -18.85
C LEU A 32 -3.06 -15.81 -18.66
N LEU A 33 -2.48 -14.64 -18.91
CA LEU A 33 -1.04 -14.36 -18.87
C LEU A 33 -0.78 -13.23 -17.87
N GLY A 34 0.47 -12.91 -17.54
CA GLY A 34 0.70 -11.82 -16.58
C GLY A 34 0.32 -12.20 -15.15
N ASP A 35 0.13 -11.19 -14.31
CA ASP A 35 -0.32 -11.35 -12.91
C ASP A 35 -1.85 -11.48 -12.83
N ILE A 36 -2.38 -12.66 -12.49
CA ILE A 36 -3.82 -12.95 -12.49
C ILE A 36 -4.42 -13.00 -11.08
N GLY A 37 -3.70 -13.61 -10.14
CA GLY A 37 -4.13 -13.82 -8.76
C GLY A 37 -2.98 -14.33 -7.89
N ASN A 38 -3.26 -14.66 -6.62
CA ASN A 38 -2.31 -15.30 -5.70
C ASN A 38 -2.72 -16.76 -5.44
N VAL A 39 -1.78 -17.72 -5.57
CA VAL A 39 -2.04 -19.16 -5.30
C VAL A 39 -2.29 -19.46 -3.82
N LYS A 40 -1.98 -18.56 -2.89
CA LYS A 40 -2.40 -18.67 -1.48
C LYS A 40 -3.89 -18.44 -1.29
N ASP A 41 -4.56 -17.78 -2.23
CA ASP A 41 -6.00 -17.57 -2.21
C ASP A 41 -6.74 -18.76 -2.84
N ASP A 42 -7.83 -19.21 -2.20
CA ASP A 42 -8.72 -20.23 -2.78
C ASP A 42 -9.63 -19.63 -3.86
N GLY A 43 -9.85 -18.31 -3.83
CA GLY A 43 -10.60 -17.53 -4.83
C GLY A 43 -10.04 -17.66 -6.25
N LEU A 44 -8.71 -17.72 -6.41
CA LEU A 44 -8.07 -17.94 -7.72
C LEU A 44 -8.53 -19.26 -8.36
N PHE A 45 -8.60 -20.34 -7.58
CA PHE A 45 -9.04 -21.65 -8.10
C PHE A 45 -10.54 -21.67 -8.42
N ILE A 46 -11.36 -20.94 -7.64
CA ILE A 46 -12.80 -20.75 -7.93
C ILE A 46 -12.98 -19.97 -9.24
N PHE A 47 -12.25 -18.87 -9.43
CA PHE A 47 -12.25 -18.06 -10.66
C PHE A 47 -11.83 -18.89 -11.88
N LEU A 48 -10.74 -19.65 -11.78
CA LEU A 48 -10.27 -20.51 -12.87
C LEU A 48 -11.29 -21.61 -13.22
N GLU A 49 -11.95 -22.22 -12.22
CA GLU A 49 -13.03 -23.19 -12.47
C GLU A 49 -14.27 -22.53 -13.11
N ALA A 50 -14.61 -21.30 -12.74
CA ALA A 50 -15.67 -20.53 -13.38
C ALA A 50 -15.35 -20.21 -14.85
N GLN A 51 -14.09 -19.97 -15.22
CA GLN A 51 -13.72 -19.82 -16.63
C GLN A 51 -13.76 -21.16 -17.39
N LEU A 52 -13.40 -22.28 -16.74
CA LEU A 52 -13.51 -23.62 -17.32
C LEU A 52 -14.97 -24.06 -17.58
N GLN A 53 -15.97 -23.40 -17.00
CA GLN A 53 -17.38 -23.59 -17.36
C GLN A 53 -17.79 -22.85 -18.66
N LYS A 54 -17.00 -21.85 -19.09
CA LYS A 54 -17.31 -20.95 -20.23
C LYS A 54 -16.46 -21.24 -21.47
N PHE A 55 -15.20 -21.62 -21.27
CA PHE A 55 -14.21 -21.83 -22.33
C PHE A 55 -13.93 -23.31 -22.58
N GLN A 56 -13.55 -23.67 -23.81
CA GLN A 56 -13.16 -25.05 -24.15
C GLN A 56 -11.78 -25.40 -23.60
N ILE A 57 -10.88 -24.41 -23.57
CA ILE A 57 -9.54 -24.51 -22.99
C ILE A 57 -9.21 -23.17 -22.30
N VAL A 58 -8.67 -23.25 -21.08
CA VAL A 58 -8.05 -22.12 -20.38
C VAL A 58 -6.56 -22.41 -20.26
N PHE A 59 -5.74 -21.60 -20.94
CA PHE A 59 -4.29 -21.56 -20.78
C PHE A 59 -3.94 -20.59 -19.65
N PHE A 60 -3.05 -21.00 -18.76
CA PHE A 60 -2.62 -20.21 -17.61
C PHE A 60 -1.12 -20.39 -17.36
N LEU A 61 -0.39 -19.30 -17.15
CA LEU A 61 0.98 -19.28 -16.64
C LEU A 61 1.06 -18.48 -15.34
N LEU A 62 2.14 -18.65 -14.58
CA LEU A 62 2.38 -17.85 -13.38
C LEU A 62 2.95 -16.48 -13.79
N GLY A 63 2.39 -15.41 -13.24
CA GLY A 63 3.07 -14.14 -13.08
C GLY A 63 3.92 -14.12 -11.81
N ASN A 64 4.28 -12.91 -11.37
CA ASN A 64 5.05 -12.65 -10.16
C ASN A 64 4.15 -12.56 -8.92
N HIS A 65 2.87 -12.21 -9.09
CA HIS A 65 1.87 -12.18 -8.02
C HIS A 65 1.36 -13.57 -7.59
N GLU A 66 1.32 -14.55 -8.50
CA GLU A 66 0.92 -15.93 -8.18
C GLU A 66 1.68 -16.55 -7.00
N PRO A 67 3.03 -16.47 -6.92
CA PRO A 67 3.77 -16.93 -5.76
C PRO A 67 3.77 -15.97 -4.54
N TYR A 68 2.94 -14.94 -4.44
CA TYR A 68 3.01 -14.00 -3.31
C TYR A 68 2.81 -14.64 -1.92
N HIS A 69 3.73 -14.27 -1.02
CA HIS A 69 3.99 -14.86 0.28
C HIS A 69 4.27 -16.36 0.23
N ALA A 70 4.73 -16.88 -0.91
CA ALA A 70 5.14 -18.26 -1.12
C ALA A 70 6.40 -18.27 -2.00
N ASN A 71 7.00 -19.44 -2.21
CA ASN A 71 8.06 -19.62 -3.20
C ASN A 71 7.51 -20.24 -4.50
N TRP A 72 8.26 -20.05 -5.60
CA TRP A 72 7.92 -20.59 -6.92
C TRP A 72 7.63 -22.10 -6.94
N THR A 73 8.27 -22.90 -6.08
CA THR A 73 8.05 -24.35 -6.02
C THR A 73 6.65 -24.66 -5.48
N ALA A 74 6.26 -24.01 -4.38
CA ALA A 74 4.92 -24.16 -3.78
C ALA A 74 3.81 -23.67 -4.72
N ALA A 75 4.04 -22.57 -5.44
CA ALA A 75 3.10 -22.05 -6.44
C ALA A 75 2.88 -23.04 -7.60
N ARG A 76 3.96 -23.58 -8.17
CA ARG A 76 3.91 -24.62 -9.22
C ARG A 76 3.21 -25.88 -8.72
N GLU A 77 3.49 -26.35 -7.50
CA GLU A 77 2.80 -27.51 -6.93
C GLU A 77 1.29 -27.28 -6.79
N LYS A 78 0.86 -26.10 -6.30
CA LYS A 78 -0.57 -25.75 -6.22
C LYS A 78 -1.26 -25.75 -7.58
N MET A 79 -0.65 -25.17 -8.63
CA MET A 79 -1.24 -25.19 -9.97
C MET A 79 -1.27 -26.60 -10.59
N GLN A 80 -0.27 -27.44 -10.30
CA GLN A 80 -0.26 -28.86 -10.68
C GLN A 80 -1.32 -29.67 -9.91
N ASN A 81 -1.62 -29.31 -8.66
CA ASN A 81 -2.71 -29.89 -7.87
C ASN A 81 -4.07 -29.52 -8.48
N PHE A 82 -4.29 -28.24 -8.79
CA PHE A 82 -5.51 -27.78 -9.46
C PHE A 82 -5.73 -28.47 -10.81
N SER A 83 -4.69 -28.56 -11.65
CA SER A 83 -4.75 -29.29 -12.92
C SER A 83 -5.18 -30.75 -12.75
N ARG A 84 -4.61 -31.47 -11.77
CA ARG A 84 -5.03 -32.84 -11.43
C ARG A 84 -6.50 -32.91 -10.99
N THR A 85 -6.96 -31.97 -10.18
CA THR A 85 -8.37 -31.87 -9.73
C THR A 85 -9.32 -31.65 -10.90
N ILE A 86 -9.01 -30.74 -11.83
CA ILE A 86 -9.83 -30.50 -13.03
C ILE A 86 -9.90 -31.74 -13.92
N ILE A 87 -8.77 -32.44 -14.13
CA ILE A 87 -8.75 -33.71 -14.87
C ILE A 87 -9.63 -34.75 -14.19
N GLN A 88 -9.62 -34.84 -12.86
CA GLN A 88 -10.48 -35.75 -12.10
C GLN A 88 -11.97 -35.40 -12.24
N LYS A 89 -12.36 -34.13 -12.05
CA LYS A 89 -13.75 -33.66 -12.21
C LYS A 89 -14.32 -33.98 -13.60
N ARG A 90 -13.52 -33.77 -14.66
CA ARG A 90 -13.90 -34.06 -16.05
C ARG A 90 -14.01 -35.57 -16.35
N THR A 91 -13.13 -36.39 -15.79
CA THR A 91 -13.01 -37.82 -16.18
C THR A 91 -13.74 -38.80 -15.28
N GLN A 92 -13.99 -38.44 -14.00
CA GLN A 92 -14.57 -39.35 -13.00
C GLN A 92 -15.95 -38.87 -12.51
N GLU A 93 -16.13 -37.56 -12.35
CA GLU A 93 -17.39 -36.98 -11.87
C GLU A 93 -18.33 -36.57 -13.02
N GLY A 94 -17.85 -36.57 -14.25
CA GLY A 94 -18.64 -36.25 -15.44
C GLY A 94 -19.00 -34.76 -15.58
N GLN A 95 -18.31 -33.87 -14.86
CA GLN A 95 -18.57 -32.43 -14.93
C GLN A 95 -18.21 -31.87 -16.32
N GLN A 96 -19.09 -31.03 -16.88
CA GLN A 96 -18.91 -30.43 -18.20
C GLN A 96 -17.97 -29.21 -18.14
N LEU A 97 -16.70 -29.46 -17.81
CA LEU A 97 -15.63 -28.45 -17.76
C LEU A 97 -14.71 -28.54 -19.00
N GLY A 98 -14.23 -27.38 -19.43
CA GLY A 98 -13.13 -27.20 -20.38
C GLY A 98 -11.80 -27.76 -19.87
N GLU A 99 -10.77 -27.72 -20.71
CA GLU A 99 -9.44 -28.18 -20.35
C GLU A 99 -8.61 -27.07 -19.71
N PHE A 100 -8.03 -27.34 -18.54
CA PHE A 100 -7.05 -26.46 -17.92
C PHE A 100 -5.65 -26.85 -18.39
N VAL A 101 -4.90 -25.90 -18.95
CA VAL A 101 -3.53 -26.12 -19.44
C VAL A 101 -2.59 -25.17 -18.72
N PHE A 102 -1.83 -25.72 -17.78
CA PHE A 102 -0.79 -24.99 -17.05
C PHE A 102 0.48 -24.90 -17.90
N MET A 103 0.95 -23.68 -18.14
CA MET A 103 1.99 -23.35 -19.13
C MET A 103 3.35 -23.05 -18.47
N ASP A 104 3.87 -24.03 -17.73
CA ASP A 104 5.22 -24.01 -17.16
C ASP A 104 6.15 -24.93 -17.99
N GLN A 105 6.95 -24.33 -18.87
CA GLN A 105 7.75 -25.02 -19.90
C GLN A 105 6.95 -26.11 -20.66
N ALA A 106 5.74 -25.76 -21.08
CA ALA A 106 4.76 -26.69 -21.64
C ALA A 106 4.51 -26.49 -23.14
N ARG A 107 4.34 -27.61 -23.86
CA ARG A 107 3.86 -27.66 -25.25
C ARG A 107 2.44 -28.22 -25.29
N TYR A 108 1.52 -27.52 -25.97
CA TYR A 108 0.14 -27.98 -26.19
C TYR A 108 -0.26 -27.89 -27.68
N ASP A 109 -0.63 -29.03 -28.26
CA ASP A 109 -0.96 -29.15 -29.69
C ASP A 109 -2.46 -29.00 -29.95
N ILE A 110 -2.95 -27.75 -29.97
CA ILE A 110 -4.37 -27.39 -30.11
C ILE A 110 -5.05 -27.83 -31.43
N SER A 111 -4.28 -28.39 -32.38
CA SER A 111 -4.74 -28.89 -33.68
C SER A 111 -3.63 -29.75 -34.33
N PRO A 112 -3.75 -30.17 -35.61
CA PRO A 112 -2.62 -30.71 -36.38
C PRO A 112 -1.70 -29.64 -37.02
N HIS A 113 -1.97 -28.34 -36.81
CA HIS A 113 -1.31 -27.25 -37.56
C HIS A 113 -0.77 -26.12 -36.69
N ILE A 114 -1.34 -25.92 -35.50
CA ILE A 114 -0.97 -24.87 -34.54
C ILE A 114 -0.57 -25.53 -33.23
N THR A 115 0.57 -25.13 -32.68
CA THR A 115 1.07 -25.50 -31.36
C THR A 115 1.18 -24.26 -30.49
N VAL A 116 0.79 -24.38 -29.23
CA VAL A 116 1.07 -23.38 -28.19
C VAL A 116 2.30 -23.85 -27.41
N LEU A 117 3.28 -22.96 -27.26
CA LEU A 117 4.37 -23.08 -26.28
C LEU A 117 4.14 -22.03 -25.20
N GLY A 118 4.53 -22.34 -23.96
CA GLY A 118 4.48 -21.36 -22.89
C GLY A 118 5.35 -21.72 -21.71
N CYS A 119 5.94 -20.68 -21.14
CA CYS A 119 6.76 -20.67 -19.96
C CYS A 119 6.61 -19.28 -19.33
N ILE A 120 7.17 -19.05 -18.14
CA ILE A 120 7.13 -17.73 -17.52
C ILE A 120 7.93 -16.72 -18.36
N LEU A 121 9.03 -17.17 -18.99
CA LEU A 121 10.07 -16.32 -19.57
C LEU A 121 10.47 -15.27 -18.54
N TYR A 122 11.15 -15.71 -17.48
CA TYR A 122 11.76 -14.80 -16.51
C TYR A 122 12.56 -13.71 -17.24
N SER A 123 12.46 -12.47 -16.79
CA SER A 123 13.24 -11.35 -17.33
C SER A 123 14.73 -11.49 -17.00
N ARG A 124 15.59 -10.82 -17.79
CA ARG A 124 17.04 -10.88 -17.62
C ARG A 124 17.55 -9.62 -16.94
N VAL A 125 17.49 -9.61 -15.60
CA VAL A 125 18.00 -8.50 -14.78
C VAL A 125 19.46 -8.20 -15.16
N LEU A 126 19.72 -6.95 -15.56
CA LEU A 126 21.06 -6.53 -15.96
C LEU A 126 21.92 -6.22 -14.73
N LYS A 127 23.21 -6.59 -14.73
CA LYS A 127 24.12 -6.31 -13.60
C LYS A 127 24.21 -4.83 -13.21
N SER A 128 23.95 -3.92 -14.16
CA SER A 128 23.86 -2.47 -13.96
C SER A 128 22.54 -1.97 -13.37
N GLN A 129 21.48 -2.79 -13.39
CA GLN A 129 20.15 -2.52 -12.86
C GLN A 129 19.80 -3.40 -11.64
N GLU A 130 20.59 -4.44 -11.35
CA GLU A 130 20.39 -5.40 -10.26
C GLU A 130 20.05 -4.74 -8.92
N THR A 131 20.79 -3.72 -8.50
CA THR A 131 20.51 -2.96 -7.27
C THR A 131 19.19 -2.21 -7.33
N HIS A 132 18.78 -1.69 -8.50
CA HIS A 132 17.51 -1.01 -8.65
C HIS A 132 16.33 -1.99 -8.66
N VAL A 133 16.44 -3.11 -9.38
CA VAL A 133 15.41 -4.16 -9.41
C VAL A 133 15.24 -4.81 -8.03
N SER A 134 16.34 -5.15 -7.35
CA SER A 134 16.31 -5.81 -6.03
C SER A 134 15.83 -4.92 -4.88
N PHE A 135 15.88 -3.59 -5.04
CA PHE A 135 15.56 -2.61 -3.97
C PHE A 135 14.59 -1.50 -4.45
N GLY A 136 13.75 -1.80 -5.44
CA GLY A 136 12.88 -0.82 -6.09
C GLY A 136 11.80 -1.38 -7.03
N LEU A 137 11.65 -2.70 -7.14
CA LEU A 137 10.57 -3.35 -7.86
C LEU A 137 9.83 -4.25 -6.86
N ASN A 138 8.64 -3.84 -6.42
CA ASN A 138 7.93 -4.49 -5.31
C ASN A 138 7.54 -5.94 -5.62
N ASP A 139 7.33 -6.21 -6.91
CA ASP A 139 6.72 -7.43 -7.44
C ASP A 139 7.58 -8.69 -7.24
N PHE A 140 8.80 -8.53 -6.73
CA PHE A 140 9.67 -9.62 -6.31
C PHE A 140 9.82 -9.76 -4.78
N TYR A 141 9.50 -8.74 -3.97
CA TYR A 141 9.70 -8.78 -2.52
C TYR A 141 8.83 -9.81 -1.80
N HIS A 142 7.58 -9.99 -2.24
CA HIS A 142 6.65 -10.90 -1.59
C HIS A 142 6.88 -12.37 -1.97
N ILE A 143 7.85 -12.66 -2.85
CA ILE A 143 8.19 -14.03 -3.25
C ILE A 143 9.26 -14.60 -2.31
N GLU A 144 8.91 -15.62 -1.53
CA GLU A 144 9.85 -16.32 -0.62
C GLU A 144 11.06 -16.86 -1.40
N ASP A 145 12.26 -16.70 -0.82
CA ASP A 145 13.55 -17.13 -1.36
C ASP A 145 13.91 -16.58 -2.77
N TRP A 146 13.25 -15.52 -3.25
CA TRP A 146 13.61 -14.90 -4.54
C TRP A 146 14.98 -14.23 -4.50
N THR A 147 15.77 -14.43 -5.55
CA THR A 147 17.05 -13.76 -5.78
C THR A 147 17.26 -13.50 -7.27
N VAL A 148 17.97 -12.42 -7.61
CA VAL A 148 18.34 -12.09 -9.00
C VAL A 148 19.11 -13.24 -9.68
N ASP A 149 20.00 -13.93 -8.97
CA ASP A 149 20.74 -15.07 -9.53
C ASP A 149 19.81 -16.24 -9.89
N ALA A 150 18.84 -16.59 -9.03
CA ALA A 150 17.87 -17.64 -9.31
C ALA A 150 16.91 -17.25 -10.45
N HIS A 151 16.46 -15.99 -10.47
CA HIS A 151 15.62 -15.42 -11.53
C HIS A 151 16.31 -15.43 -12.90
N CYS A 152 17.57 -15.01 -12.96
CA CYS A 152 18.39 -15.05 -14.17
C CYS A 152 18.75 -16.48 -14.61
N ALA A 153 18.93 -17.42 -13.67
CA ALA A 153 19.09 -18.84 -14.00
C ALA A 153 17.81 -19.44 -14.61
N ALA A 154 16.63 -19.04 -14.10
CA ALA A 154 15.35 -19.44 -14.65
C ALA A 154 15.07 -18.81 -16.03
N HIS A 155 15.52 -17.56 -16.28
CA HIS A 155 15.51 -16.95 -17.61
C HIS A 155 16.28 -17.80 -18.64
N GLU A 156 17.51 -18.20 -18.31
CA GLU A 156 18.33 -19.00 -19.22
C GLU A 156 17.74 -20.40 -19.46
N ALA A 157 17.05 -20.98 -18.47
CA ALA A 157 16.31 -22.23 -18.63
C ALA A 157 15.13 -22.08 -19.60
N ASP A 158 14.27 -21.07 -19.41
CA ASP A 158 13.12 -20.79 -20.28
C ASP A 158 13.55 -20.44 -21.72
N ARG A 159 14.59 -19.60 -21.87
CA ARG A 159 15.18 -19.23 -23.17
C ARG A 159 15.72 -20.46 -23.91
N THR A 160 16.43 -21.34 -23.21
CA THR A 160 16.95 -22.59 -23.79
C THR A 160 15.81 -23.53 -24.20
N TRP A 161 14.83 -23.74 -23.32
CA TRP A 161 13.67 -24.59 -23.60
C TRP A 161 12.83 -24.10 -24.79
N LEU A 162 12.56 -22.79 -24.90
CA LEU A 162 11.86 -22.19 -26.04
C LEU A 162 12.63 -22.41 -27.35
N ASN A 163 13.95 -22.20 -27.33
CA ASN A 163 14.81 -22.40 -28.49
C ASN A 163 14.81 -23.85 -28.97
N ASP A 164 14.93 -24.80 -28.05
CA ASP A 164 14.91 -26.24 -28.37
C ASP A 164 13.53 -26.68 -28.88
N GLN A 165 12.43 -26.24 -28.26
CA GLN A 165 11.08 -26.57 -28.72
C GLN A 165 10.77 -26.00 -30.11
N VAL A 166 11.08 -24.72 -30.37
CA VAL A 166 10.89 -24.13 -31.70
C VAL A 166 11.78 -24.85 -32.73
N SER A 167 13.05 -25.10 -32.41
CA SER A 167 13.98 -25.80 -33.31
C SER A 167 13.54 -27.24 -33.61
N GLN A 168 13.00 -27.95 -32.61
CA GLN A 168 12.45 -29.29 -32.76
C GLN A 168 11.21 -29.27 -33.67
N ILE A 169 10.21 -28.42 -33.38
CA ILE A 169 8.97 -28.30 -34.15
C ILE A 169 9.26 -27.94 -35.61
N VAL A 170 10.14 -26.96 -35.86
CA VAL A 170 10.53 -26.55 -37.22
C VAL A 170 11.15 -27.71 -38.02
N LYS A 171 11.90 -28.58 -37.34
CA LYS A 171 12.60 -29.72 -37.93
C LYS A 171 11.70 -30.95 -38.16
N SER A 172 10.81 -31.28 -37.21
CA SER A 172 9.90 -32.44 -37.31
C SER A 172 8.58 -32.14 -38.02
N GLU A 173 8.10 -30.89 -37.92
CA GLU A 173 6.77 -30.46 -38.34
C GLU A 173 6.89 -29.16 -39.17
N PRO A 174 7.53 -29.16 -40.36
CA PRO A 174 7.85 -27.94 -41.12
C PRO A 174 6.64 -27.13 -41.62
N ARG A 175 5.40 -27.63 -41.44
CA ARG A 175 4.14 -26.91 -41.72
C ARG A 175 3.43 -26.39 -40.46
N ARG A 176 4.00 -26.58 -39.28
CA ARG A 176 3.44 -26.09 -38.02
C ARG A 176 3.51 -24.56 -37.96
N LYS A 177 2.55 -23.97 -37.27
CA LYS A 177 2.63 -22.62 -36.74
C LYS A 177 2.67 -22.67 -35.22
N ILE A 178 3.43 -21.76 -34.63
CA ILE A 178 3.72 -21.72 -33.21
C ILE A 178 3.13 -20.42 -32.65
N VAL A 179 2.42 -20.56 -31.54
CA VAL A 179 1.97 -19.47 -30.68
C VAL A 179 2.79 -19.56 -29.40
N ILE A 180 3.32 -18.44 -28.91
CA ILE A 180 4.09 -18.40 -27.67
C ILE A 180 3.36 -17.51 -26.65
N PHE A 181 3.25 -18.00 -25.42
CA PHE A 181 2.73 -17.28 -24.26
C PHE A 181 3.83 -17.12 -23.21
N SER A 182 4.00 -15.91 -22.67
CA SER A 182 4.94 -15.61 -21.57
C SER A 182 4.35 -14.68 -20.50
N HIS A 183 5.00 -14.57 -19.35
CA HIS A 183 4.77 -13.50 -18.37
C HIS A 183 5.41 -12.20 -18.87
N HIS A 184 6.73 -12.09 -18.75
CA HIS A 184 7.48 -10.89 -19.11
C HIS A 184 7.51 -10.61 -20.63
N SER A 185 7.79 -9.35 -20.99
CA SER A 185 7.95 -8.95 -22.39
C SER A 185 9.20 -9.58 -23.04
N PRO A 186 9.06 -10.19 -24.25
CA PRO A 186 10.16 -10.76 -25.03
C PRO A 186 10.96 -9.72 -25.86
N THR A 187 10.68 -8.42 -25.71
CA THR A 187 11.39 -7.37 -26.47
C THR A 187 11.41 -6.02 -25.74
N LEU A 188 12.45 -5.23 -26.04
CA LEU A 188 12.60 -3.83 -25.62
C LEU A 188 12.21 -2.83 -26.73
N ALA A 189 11.54 -3.29 -27.79
CA ALA A 189 11.03 -2.42 -28.84
C ALA A 189 10.02 -1.39 -28.28
N ALA A 190 10.12 -0.12 -28.69
CA ALA A 190 9.29 0.98 -28.20
C ALA A 190 7.76 0.82 -28.44
N ALA A 191 7.33 -0.15 -29.24
CA ALA A 191 5.92 -0.52 -29.41
C ALA A 191 5.40 -1.48 -28.31
N ALA A 192 6.28 -2.02 -27.46
CA ALA A 192 5.97 -2.98 -26.38
C ALA A 192 6.29 -2.44 -24.97
N VAL A 193 6.84 -1.22 -24.88
CA VAL A 193 7.31 -0.59 -23.64
C VAL A 193 6.59 0.74 -23.47
N ASP A 194 6.07 1.03 -22.28
CA ASP A 194 5.45 2.33 -22.02
C ASP A 194 6.49 3.47 -22.19
N PRO A 195 6.20 4.55 -22.95
CA PRO A 195 7.09 5.69 -23.09
C PRO A 195 7.57 6.32 -21.78
N VAL A 196 6.79 6.25 -20.69
CA VAL A 196 7.16 6.71 -19.35
C VAL A 196 8.27 5.85 -18.75
N HIS A 197 8.31 4.55 -19.06
CA HIS A 197 9.26 3.57 -18.52
C HIS A 197 10.41 3.21 -19.47
N ALA A 198 10.45 3.81 -20.67
CA ALA A 198 11.45 3.52 -21.71
C ALA A 198 12.92 3.73 -21.28
N ASN A 199 13.18 4.54 -20.25
CA ASN A 199 14.51 4.74 -19.64
C ASN A 199 14.56 4.31 -18.17
N SER A 200 13.61 3.49 -17.70
CA SER A 200 13.52 3.09 -16.29
C SER A 200 14.75 2.28 -15.83
N PRO A 201 15.33 2.56 -14.65
CA PRO A 201 16.38 1.74 -14.07
C PRO A 201 15.87 0.34 -13.64
N LEU A 202 14.56 0.10 -13.67
CA LEU A 202 13.91 -1.16 -13.36
C LEU A 202 13.59 -2.00 -14.62
N SER A 203 13.88 -1.51 -15.82
CA SER A 203 13.34 -2.07 -17.08
C SER A 203 13.68 -3.55 -17.32
N SER A 204 14.86 -4.01 -16.87
CA SER A 204 15.24 -5.43 -16.96
C SER A 204 14.58 -6.37 -15.93
N GLY A 205 13.79 -5.83 -15.00
CA GLY A 205 12.85 -6.60 -14.19
C GLY A 205 11.57 -6.97 -14.94
N PHE A 206 11.09 -6.10 -15.84
CA PHE A 206 9.82 -6.30 -16.55
C PHE A 206 9.96 -6.93 -17.95
N ALA A 207 11.13 -6.82 -18.58
CA ALA A 207 11.34 -7.19 -19.98
C ALA A 207 12.74 -7.78 -20.24
N THR A 208 12.87 -8.55 -21.31
CA THR A 208 14.15 -9.05 -21.84
C THR A 208 14.13 -9.04 -23.36
N ASP A 209 15.17 -8.51 -24.01
CA ASP A 209 15.24 -8.57 -25.48
C ASP A 209 15.81 -9.91 -25.95
N ILE A 210 14.96 -10.72 -26.57
CA ILE A 210 15.33 -12.00 -27.20
C ILE A 210 15.23 -11.94 -28.73
N ALA A 211 15.25 -10.75 -29.34
CA ALA A 211 15.16 -10.57 -30.80
C ALA A 211 16.22 -11.35 -31.61
N GLU A 212 17.36 -11.65 -30.99
CA GLU A 212 18.45 -12.41 -31.62
C GLU A 212 18.34 -13.94 -31.47
N GLU A 213 17.35 -14.45 -30.72
CA GLU A 213 17.21 -15.88 -30.42
C GLU A 213 16.55 -16.70 -31.56
N PRO A 214 16.90 -17.99 -31.72
CA PRO A 214 16.23 -18.91 -32.64
C PRO A 214 14.70 -18.95 -32.51
N CYS A 215 14.16 -18.91 -31.29
CA CYS A 215 12.72 -18.89 -31.04
C CYS A 215 12.06 -17.60 -31.58
N TRP A 216 12.73 -16.46 -31.49
CA TRP A 216 12.23 -15.20 -32.05
C TRP A 216 12.37 -15.13 -33.57
N LYS A 217 13.53 -15.54 -34.11
CA LYS A 217 13.85 -15.40 -35.54
C LYS A 217 13.02 -16.31 -36.46
N ASN A 218 12.33 -17.32 -35.91
CA ASN A 218 11.66 -18.31 -36.73
C ASN A 218 10.25 -17.89 -37.18
N ALA A 219 10.05 -17.75 -38.49
CA ALA A 219 8.75 -17.42 -39.11
C ALA A 219 7.65 -18.50 -38.96
N GLN A 220 7.89 -19.64 -38.29
CA GLN A 220 6.81 -20.49 -37.80
C GLN A 220 6.10 -19.89 -36.58
N VAL A 221 6.79 -19.11 -35.74
CA VAL A 221 6.15 -18.33 -34.67
C VAL A 221 5.34 -17.21 -35.30
N CYS A 222 4.01 -17.27 -35.19
CA CYS A 222 3.09 -16.31 -35.80
C CYS A 222 2.43 -15.34 -34.81
N LEU A 223 2.39 -15.71 -33.53
CA LEU A 223 1.83 -14.91 -32.44
C LEU A 223 2.68 -15.11 -31.19
N TRP A 224 3.07 -14.01 -30.54
CA TRP A 224 3.58 -13.99 -29.18
C TRP A 224 2.64 -13.13 -28.33
N ALA A 225 2.26 -13.61 -27.15
CA ALA A 225 1.51 -12.81 -26.18
C ALA A 225 2.12 -12.87 -24.77
N PHE A 226 2.01 -11.76 -24.05
CA PHE A 226 2.71 -11.51 -22.78
C PHE A 226 2.00 -10.41 -21.95
N GLY A 227 2.53 -10.11 -20.75
CA GLY A 227 2.00 -9.11 -19.83
C GLY A 227 3.08 -8.31 -19.06
N HIS A 228 2.78 -8.02 -17.80
CA HIS A 228 3.57 -7.42 -16.71
C HIS A 228 4.06 -5.96 -16.86
N THR A 229 4.09 -5.37 -18.06
CA THR A 229 4.53 -3.95 -18.24
C THR A 229 3.43 -2.89 -18.00
N HIS A 230 2.24 -3.30 -17.57
CA HIS A 230 0.96 -2.55 -17.51
C HIS A 230 0.56 -1.85 -18.83
N TYR A 231 1.25 -2.16 -19.93
CA TYR A 231 1.18 -1.48 -21.20
C TYR A 231 0.57 -2.37 -22.30
N ASN A 232 -0.52 -1.87 -22.90
CA ASN A 232 -1.25 -2.58 -23.94
C ASN A 232 -0.61 -2.36 -25.31
N CYS A 233 -0.28 -3.45 -26.02
CA CYS A 233 0.29 -3.40 -27.36
C CYS A 233 -0.35 -4.39 -28.32
N ASP A 234 -0.33 -4.06 -29.61
CA ASP A 234 -0.78 -4.94 -30.69
C ASP A 234 -0.08 -4.52 -32.01
N PHE A 235 0.96 -5.25 -32.41
CA PHE A 235 1.76 -4.90 -33.58
C PHE A 235 2.34 -6.14 -34.28
N ILE A 236 2.92 -5.94 -35.46
CA ILE A 236 3.66 -6.97 -36.20
C ILE A 236 5.14 -6.57 -36.20
N ASP A 237 6.03 -7.50 -35.89
CA ASP A 237 7.48 -7.28 -36.02
C ASP A 237 7.89 -7.33 -37.50
N ASP A 238 8.30 -6.21 -38.06
CA ASP A 238 8.66 -6.06 -39.48
C ASP A 238 9.75 -7.04 -39.95
N LYS A 239 10.62 -7.50 -39.04
CA LYS A 239 11.73 -8.42 -39.36
C LYS A 239 11.28 -9.86 -39.57
N THR A 240 10.23 -10.31 -38.87
CA THR A 240 9.82 -11.73 -38.85
C THR A 240 8.36 -11.97 -39.26
N GLY A 241 7.53 -10.93 -39.29
CA GLY A 241 6.10 -11.04 -39.60
C GLY A 241 5.26 -11.68 -38.49
N LYS A 242 5.80 -11.89 -37.28
CA LYS A 242 5.01 -12.37 -36.13
C LYS A 242 4.21 -11.21 -35.52
N ARG A 243 3.01 -11.49 -35.03
CA ARG A 243 2.22 -10.54 -34.23
C ARG A 243 2.64 -10.61 -32.76
N LEU A 244 2.75 -9.47 -32.09
CA LEU A 244 2.92 -9.32 -30.66
C LEU A 244 1.68 -8.68 -30.04
N VAL A 245 1.20 -9.24 -28.93
CA VAL A 245 0.00 -8.78 -28.23
C VAL A 245 0.21 -8.79 -26.72
N ALA A 246 0.01 -7.64 -26.08
CA ALA A 246 -0.29 -7.56 -24.65
C ALA A 246 -1.74 -7.06 -24.49
N ASN A 247 -2.47 -7.56 -23.49
CA ASN A 247 -3.83 -7.13 -23.20
C ASN A 247 -4.04 -6.98 -21.70
N GLN A 248 -3.25 -6.08 -21.12
CA GLN A 248 -3.04 -5.92 -19.69
C GLN A 248 -4.17 -5.11 -19.07
N ARG A 249 -4.87 -5.62 -18.06
CA ARG A 249 -5.91 -4.85 -17.36
C ARG A 249 -5.29 -3.81 -16.44
N GLY A 250 -4.28 -4.18 -15.66
CA GLY A 250 -3.85 -3.44 -14.46
C GLY A 250 -4.82 -3.65 -13.30
N TYR A 251 -4.48 -3.10 -12.14
CA TYR A 251 -5.27 -3.19 -10.90
C TYR A 251 -6.71 -2.71 -11.07
N TYR A 252 -7.62 -3.21 -10.22
CA TYR A 252 -9.04 -2.82 -10.20
C TYR A 252 -9.25 -1.30 -10.22
N PHE A 253 -8.41 -0.56 -9.49
CA PHE A 253 -8.45 0.90 -9.33
C PHE A 253 -7.62 1.68 -10.37
N ALA A 254 -6.80 1.01 -11.18
CA ALA A 254 -5.84 1.64 -12.11
C ALA A 254 -5.81 0.92 -13.48
N GLN A 255 -6.96 0.90 -14.16
CA GLN A 255 -7.10 0.17 -15.43
C GLN A 255 -6.30 0.82 -16.59
N SER A 256 -5.53 0.01 -17.30
CA SER A 256 -4.69 0.43 -18.44
C SER A 256 -5.52 0.87 -19.65
N LYS A 257 -5.16 2.01 -20.25
CA LYS A 257 -5.99 2.82 -21.16
C LYS A 257 -6.39 2.18 -22.50
N ALA A 258 -5.82 1.03 -22.85
CA ALA A 258 -6.11 0.31 -24.09
C ALA A 258 -6.34 -1.21 -23.87
N PHE A 259 -6.74 -1.59 -22.66
CA PHE A 259 -7.28 -2.92 -22.36
C PHE A 259 -8.61 -3.12 -23.08
N ASP A 260 -8.77 -4.26 -23.74
CA ASP A 260 -10.02 -4.66 -24.38
C ASP A 260 -10.42 -6.07 -23.91
N PRO A 261 -11.45 -6.23 -23.05
CA PRO A 261 -11.86 -7.56 -22.57
C PRO A 261 -12.42 -8.46 -23.68
N ASP A 262 -12.82 -7.86 -24.83
CA ASP A 262 -13.37 -8.57 -25.98
C ASP A 262 -12.30 -8.94 -27.03
N LYS A 263 -11.03 -8.62 -26.79
CA LYS A 263 -9.92 -8.76 -27.75
C LYS A 263 -9.67 -10.22 -28.14
N VAL A 264 -9.98 -10.55 -29.40
CA VAL A 264 -9.74 -11.88 -29.98
C VAL A 264 -8.55 -11.86 -30.94
N SER A 265 -7.58 -12.75 -30.69
CA SER A 265 -6.39 -12.93 -31.51
C SER A 265 -6.44 -14.24 -32.33
N PRO A 266 -6.67 -14.17 -33.66
CA PRO A 266 -6.66 -15.35 -34.52
C PRO A 266 -5.22 -15.83 -34.83
N ALA A 267 -4.97 -17.11 -34.62
CA ALA A 267 -3.79 -17.80 -35.13
C ALA A 267 -4.10 -18.34 -36.54
N MET A 268 -3.53 -17.67 -37.55
CA MET A 268 -3.72 -18.00 -38.97
C MET A 268 -2.88 -19.22 -39.39
N ALA A 269 -3.54 -20.25 -39.93
CA ALA A 269 -2.90 -21.40 -40.56
C ALA A 269 -3.45 -21.58 -41.98
N SER A 270 -2.55 -21.74 -42.95
CA SER A 270 -2.91 -22.06 -44.34
C SER A 270 -3.32 -23.53 -44.46
N ILE A 271 -4.33 -23.82 -45.29
CA ILE A 271 -5.07 -25.09 -45.26
C ILE A 271 -4.42 -26.14 -46.18
N THR A 272 -4.19 -27.34 -45.65
CA THR A 272 -4.19 -28.59 -46.45
C THR A 272 -4.64 -29.78 -45.58
N ARG A 273 -5.09 -30.88 -46.19
CA ARG A 273 -6.13 -31.78 -45.63
C ARG A 273 -5.66 -33.25 -45.48
N ALA A 274 -6.40 -34.04 -44.68
CA ALA A 274 -6.39 -35.51 -44.53
C ALA A 274 -5.27 -36.13 -43.64
N LEU A 275 -5.42 -37.27 -42.94
CA LEU A 275 -6.58 -38.16 -42.62
C LEU A 275 -6.28 -39.04 -41.36
N ARG A 276 -7.29 -39.70 -40.75
CA ARG A 276 -7.17 -40.67 -39.61
C ARG A 276 -6.70 -42.08 -40.06
N PRO A 277 -6.00 -42.88 -39.22
CA PRO A 277 -6.60 -43.92 -38.32
C PRO A 277 -5.79 -44.19 -37.01
N LEU A 278 -6.00 -45.21 -36.13
CA LEU A 278 -7.18 -45.79 -35.41
C LEU A 278 -6.71 -46.69 -34.23
N CYS A 279 -7.46 -46.73 -33.10
CA CYS A 279 -7.46 -47.79 -32.05
C CYS A 279 -6.15 -48.01 -31.19
N ARG A 280 -6.10 -48.78 -30.08
CA ARG A 280 -7.07 -49.69 -29.39
C ARG A 280 -6.83 -49.81 -27.85
N THR A 281 -7.85 -50.31 -27.16
CA THR A 281 -8.00 -50.70 -25.73
C THR A 281 -6.97 -51.66 -25.10
N THR A 282 -6.82 -51.64 -23.76
CA THR A 282 -7.13 -52.77 -22.81
C THR A 282 -7.16 -52.33 -21.33
N THR A 283 -7.58 -53.21 -20.41
CA THR A 283 -7.96 -52.92 -18.99
C THR A 283 -7.24 -53.85 -17.95
N PRO A 284 -7.75 -54.22 -16.73
CA PRO A 284 -7.13 -53.81 -15.47
C PRO A 284 -6.75 -54.95 -14.47
N PHE A 285 -6.18 -54.61 -13.30
CA PHE A 285 -6.12 -55.50 -12.11
C PHE A 285 -6.32 -54.75 -10.76
N ARG A 286 -6.14 -55.41 -9.60
CA ARG A 286 -7.04 -55.26 -8.43
C ARG A 286 -6.48 -55.75 -7.06
N MET A 287 -6.86 -55.07 -5.95
CA MET A 287 -6.89 -55.55 -4.53
C MET A 287 -5.53 -55.77 -3.77
N ALA A 288 -5.40 -55.77 -2.42
CA ALA A 288 -6.32 -55.50 -1.28
C ALA A 288 -5.64 -55.21 0.11
N ALA A 289 -6.35 -54.50 1.00
CA ALA A 289 -6.59 -54.69 2.46
C ALA A 289 -5.48 -54.71 3.59
N ARG A 290 -5.65 -53.80 4.60
CA ARG A 290 -5.78 -53.97 6.10
C ARG A 290 -4.73 -54.82 6.91
N ARG A 291 -4.43 -54.64 8.23
CA ARG A 291 -5.14 -54.08 9.43
C ARG A 291 -4.12 -53.62 10.57
N PRO A 292 -4.37 -53.50 11.93
CA PRO A 292 -3.88 -52.33 12.71
C PRO A 292 -3.22 -52.54 14.13
N LEU A 293 -2.79 -51.42 14.76
CA LEU A 293 -2.79 -51.02 16.22
C LEU A 293 -2.29 -51.98 17.34
N PRO A 294 -1.66 -51.42 18.42
CA PRO A 294 -2.39 -51.20 19.68
C PRO A 294 -2.01 -49.90 20.46
N SER A 295 -2.57 -49.74 21.66
CA SER A 295 -2.47 -48.53 22.54
C SER A 295 -1.98 -48.84 23.96
N HIS A 296 -1.63 -47.81 24.74
CA HIS A 296 -1.31 -47.94 26.18
C HIS A 296 -1.95 -46.84 27.06
N LEU A 297 -2.19 -47.18 28.33
CA LEU A 297 -2.80 -46.36 29.38
C LEU A 297 -1.77 -45.96 30.45
N ALA A 298 -1.92 -44.79 31.06
CA ALA A 298 -1.15 -44.35 32.22
C ALA A 298 -2.00 -44.32 33.50
N ARG A 299 -1.36 -44.51 34.67
CA ARG A 299 -2.01 -44.53 35.99
C ARG A 299 -1.90 -43.19 36.72
N SER A 300 -2.85 -42.94 37.62
CA SER A 300 -2.81 -41.82 38.58
C SER A 300 -2.16 -42.21 39.91
N THR A 301 -1.64 -41.20 40.60
CA THR A 301 -1.45 -41.17 42.07
C THR A 301 -1.89 -39.81 42.59
N HIS A 302 -2.45 -39.76 43.81
CA HIS A 302 -2.95 -38.54 44.42
C HIS A 302 -1.93 -37.93 45.39
N ALA A 303 -1.93 -36.61 45.49
CA ALA A 303 -1.42 -35.86 46.64
C ALA A 303 -2.43 -34.75 46.97
N PHE A 304 -2.73 -34.57 48.26
CA PHE A 304 -3.71 -33.59 48.71
C PHE A 304 -3.10 -32.18 48.73
N SER A 305 -3.74 -31.25 48.04
CA SER A 305 -3.61 -29.81 48.29
C SER A 305 -4.95 -29.13 48.00
N THR A 306 -5.38 -28.25 48.90
CA THR A 306 -6.67 -27.56 48.85
C THR A 306 -6.58 -26.12 48.38
N THR A 307 -5.38 -25.64 48.00
CA THR A 307 -5.31 -24.53 47.06
C THR A 307 -5.91 -24.99 45.74
N SER A 308 -6.78 -24.15 45.16
CA SER A 308 -7.06 -24.23 43.72
C SER A 308 -5.72 -24.26 43.01
N ARG A 309 -5.43 -25.33 42.25
CA ARG A 309 -4.25 -25.33 41.39
C ARG A 309 -4.39 -24.10 40.50
N ARG A 310 -3.38 -23.22 40.52
CA ARG A 310 -3.17 -22.31 39.38
C ARG A 310 -3.25 -23.20 38.14
N ARG A 311 -4.02 -22.78 37.14
CA ARG A 311 -3.87 -23.39 35.82
C ARG A 311 -2.38 -23.25 35.49
N ASP A 312 -1.75 -24.34 35.12
CA ASP A 312 -0.42 -24.29 34.51
C ASP A 312 -0.63 -23.67 33.12
N ILE A 313 -0.69 -22.34 33.09
CA ILE A 313 -0.82 -21.56 31.86
C ILE A 313 0.49 -21.75 31.11
N ASP A 314 0.41 -22.27 29.89
CA ASP A 314 1.59 -22.51 29.08
C ASP A 314 2.14 -21.19 28.52
N LEU A 315 3.00 -20.55 29.32
CA LEU A 315 3.69 -19.32 28.97
C LEU A 315 4.78 -19.52 27.91
N SER A 316 5.06 -20.75 27.44
CA SER A 316 6.04 -20.97 26.36
C SER A 316 5.59 -20.36 25.03
N SER A 317 4.28 -20.12 24.88
CA SER A 317 3.66 -19.39 23.77
C SER A 317 3.80 -17.86 23.85
N LEU A 318 4.23 -17.31 24.99
CA LEU A 318 4.27 -15.87 25.26
C LEU A 318 5.71 -15.34 25.28
N THR A 319 6.28 -15.14 24.09
CA THR A 319 7.55 -14.42 23.92
C THR A 319 7.34 -12.93 24.24
N PRO A 320 7.99 -12.36 25.27
CA PRO A 320 7.88 -10.94 25.57
C PRO A 320 8.67 -10.10 24.55
N THR A 321 7.98 -9.22 23.82
CA THR A 321 8.58 -8.33 22.83
C THR A 321 8.78 -6.91 23.38
N PRO A 322 9.84 -6.18 22.97
CA PRO A 322 9.95 -4.74 23.22
C PRO A 322 8.81 -3.98 22.55
N ILE A 323 8.30 -2.91 23.18
CA ILE A 323 7.24 -2.07 22.58
C ILE A 323 7.69 -1.40 21.27
N THR A 324 9.00 -1.22 21.11
CA THR A 324 9.67 -0.68 19.91
C THR A 324 10.11 -1.75 18.91
N LEU A 325 9.78 -3.02 19.13
CA LEU A 325 9.84 -4.01 18.05
C LEU A 325 8.71 -3.69 17.08
N LEU A 326 9.06 -3.53 15.80
CA LEU A 326 8.10 -3.35 14.71
C LEU A 326 7.74 -4.71 14.11
N SER A 327 6.55 -4.81 13.52
CA SER A 327 6.18 -5.91 12.62
C SER A 327 6.96 -5.80 11.29
N GLU A 328 6.84 -6.81 10.43
CA GLU A 328 7.41 -6.77 9.08
C GLU A 328 6.83 -5.61 8.26
N THR A 329 5.50 -5.45 8.25
CA THR A 329 4.80 -4.33 7.60
C THR A 329 5.22 -2.97 8.16
N GLU A 330 5.32 -2.84 9.48
CA GLU A 330 5.73 -1.60 10.14
C GLU A 330 7.22 -1.27 9.87
N SER A 331 8.07 -2.28 9.72
CA SER A 331 9.49 -2.11 9.35
C SER A 331 9.65 -1.70 7.89
N MET A 332 8.94 -2.37 6.98
CA MET A 332 8.89 -2.03 5.56
C MET A 332 8.38 -0.60 5.33
N MET A 333 7.37 -0.18 6.10
CA MET A 333 6.87 1.19 6.14
C MET A 333 7.96 2.17 6.61
N ALA A 334 8.68 1.86 7.69
CA ALA A 334 9.78 2.69 8.18
C ALA A 334 10.87 2.88 7.13
N ASP A 335 11.38 1.79 6.54
CA ASP A 335 12.48 1.84 5.57
C ASP A 335 12.08 2.56 4.28
N THR A 336 10.88 2.26 3.75
CA THR A 336 10.35 2.89 2.53
C THR A 336 10.14 4.39 2.73
N VAL A 337 9.47 4.80 3.81
CA VAL A 337 9.22 6.21 4.11
C VAL A 337 10.50 6.95 4.42
N SER A 338 11.44 6.36 5.16
CA SER A 338 12.70 7.01 5.49
C SER A 338 13.56 7.24 4.23
N LYS A 339 13.56 6.29 3.28
CA LYS A 339 14.20 6.45 1.96
C LYS A 339 13.51 7.54 1.13
N PHE A 340 12.19 7.46 0.95
CA PHE A 340 11.41 8.47 0.21
C PHE A 340 11.61 9.89 0.79
N ALA A 341 11.55 10.03 2.10
CA ALA A 341 11.75 11.31 2.78
C ALA A 341 13.17 11.84 2.57
N GLN A 342 14.20 11.00 2.66
CA GLN A 342 15.59 11.43 2.42
C GLN A 342 15.87 11.79 0.96
N GLU A 343 15.34 11.02 -0.01
CA GLU A 343 15.64 11.19 -1.44
C GLU A 343 14.78 12.29 -2.10
N GLN A 344 13.48 12.39 -1.78
CA GLN A 344 12.53 13.27 -2.49
C GLN A 344 12.16 14.53 -1.69
N ILE A 345 11.92 14.41 -0.38
CA ILE A 345 11.53 15.53 0.48
C ILE A 345 12.76 16.34 0.93
N GLY A 346 13.81 15.64 1.39
CA GLY A 346 15.05 16.20 1.94
C GLY A 346 15.66 17.36 1.13
N PRO A 347 15.82 17.24 -0.20
CA PRO A 347 16.35 18.32 -1.03
C PRO A 347 15.47 19.58 -1.10
N LYS A 348 14.18 19.48 -0.79
CA LYS A 348 13.16 20.54 -0.97
C LYS A 348 12.78 21.25 0.33
N VAL A 349 13.09 20.69 1.51
CA VAL A 349 12.69 21.18 2.85
C VAL A 349 12.96 22.68 3.07
N ARG A 350 14.13 23.16 2.63
CA ARG A 350 14.53 24.56 2.81
C ARG A 350 13.70 25.51 1.96
N ASP A 351 13.54 25.19 0.68
CA ASP A 351 12.83 26.06 -0.27
C ASP A 351 11.33 26.11 0.06
N MET A 352 10.74 25.00 0.51
CA MET A 352 9.36 24.94 0.99
C MET A 352 9.11 25.78 2.26
N ASP A 353 10.05 25.80 3.22
CA ASP A 353 9.94 26.64 4.42
C ASP A 353 10.08 28.12 4.07
N GLU A 354 11.08 28.49 3.25
CA GLU A 354 11.33 29.89 2.88
C GLU A 354 10.25 30.49 2.00
N ALA A 355 9.69 29.72 1.06
CA ALA A 355 8.55 30.11 0.24
C ALA A 355 7.20 30.10 0.99
N GLU A 356 7.16 29.52 2.20
CA GLU A 356 5.93 29.19 2.93
C GLU A 356 4.92 28.41 2.07
N ALA A 357 5.37 27.40 1.33
CA ALA A 357 4.54 26.61 0.42
C ALA A 357 4.93 25.13 0.41
N MET A 358 3.93 24.24 0.34
CA MET A 358 4.15 22.83 0.02
C MET A 358 4.40 22.68 -1.48
N ASP A 359 5.35 21.84 -1.88
CA ASP A 359 5.55 21.48 -3.29
C ASP A 359 4.41 20.53 -3.74
N PRO A 360 3.60 20.88 -4.76
CA PRO A 360 2.55 20.02 -5.28
C PRO A 360 3.05 18.63 -5.72
N ALA A 361 4.29 18.51 -6.20
CA ALA A 361 4.86 17.23 -6.60
C ALA A 361 5.18 16.32 -5.40
N ILE A 362 5.42 16.88 -4.20
CA ILE A 362 5.46 16.07 -2.97
C ILE A 362 4.04 15.59 -2.63
N VAL A 363 3.03 16.45 -2.76
CA VAL A 363 1.62 16.06 -2.48
C VAL A 363 1.17 14.92 -3.39
N GLU A 364 1.50 14.99 -4.68
CA GLU A 364 1.26 13.94 -5.68
C GLU A 364 1.96 12.63 -5.28
N GLN A 365 3.26 12.68 -4.98
CA GLN A 365 4.05 11.52 -4.55
C GLN A 365 3.54 10.89 -3.24
N LEU A 366 2.97 11.66 -2.30
CA LEU A 366 2.36 11.10 -1.10
C LEU A 366 1.14 10.21 -1.39
N PHE A 367 0.40 10.48 -2.47
CA PHE A 367 -0.66 9.59 -2.96
C PHE A 367 -0.08 8.39 -3.71
N GLU A 368 0.92 8.59 -4.58
CA GLU A 368 1.60 7.51 -5.31
C GLU A 368 2.25 6.47 -4.38
N GLN A 369 2.77 6.90 -3.22
CA GLN A 369 3.35 6.04 -2.19
C GLN A 369 2.30 5.48 -1.20
N GLY A 370 1.00 5.71 -1.40
CA GLY A 370 -0.08 5.25 -0.52
C GLY A 370 -0.13 5.91 0.86
N LEU A 371 0.73 6.90 1.13
CA LEU A 371 0.91 7.49 2.46
C LEU A 371 -0.27 8.37 2.91
N MET A 372 -1.14 8.77 1.99
CA MET A 372 -2.37 9.52 2.30
C MET A 372 -3.53 8.64 2.76
N SER A 373 -3.41 7.31 2.70
CA SER A 373 -4.52 6.36 2.89
C SER A 373 -4.09 5.05 3.58
N ILE A 374 -3.22 5.15 4.59
CA ILE A 374 -2.52 4.01 5.20
C ILE A 374 -3.48 3.04 5.90
N GLU A 375 -4.38 3.55 6.76
CA GLU A 375 -5.42 2.74 7.44
C GLU A 375 -6.68 2.49 6.56
N VAL A 376 -6.76 3.06 5.35
CA VAL A 376 -7.95 2.96 4.52
C VAL A 376 -8.00 1.56 3.87
N PRO A 377 -9.15 0.84 3.92
CA PRO A 377 -9.27 -0.47 3.29
C PRO A 377 -9.01 -0.46 1.77
N GLU A 378 -8.46 -1.55 1.26
CA GLU A 378 -8.18 -1.77 -0.17
C GLU A 378 -9.45 -1.71 -1.05
N GLU A 379 -10.63 -2.05 -0.51
CA GLU A 379 -11.92 -1.85 -1.21
C GLU A 379 -12.23 -0.38 -1.56
N TYR A 380 -11.50 0.57 -0.95
CA TYR A 380 -11.54 2.00 -1.29
C TYR A 380 -10.22 2.52 -1.87
N GLY A 381 -9.30 1.64 -2.30
CA GLY A 381 -8.00 2.00 -2.85
C GLY A 381 -6.97 2.49 -1.83
N GLY A 382 -7.19 2.25 -0.53
CA GLY A 382 -6.19 2.49 0.51
C GLY A 382 -5.24 1.32 0.71
N ALA A 383 -4.24 1.49 1.58
CA ALA A 383 -3.16 0.52 1.77
C ALA A 383 -3.48 -0.62 2.76
N GLY A 384 -4.66 -0.63 3.40
CA GLY A 384 -5.11 -1.71 4.28
C GLY A 384 -4.30 -1.92 5.57
N MET A 385 -3.34 -1.05 5.89
CA MET A 385 -2.36 -1.27 6.95
C MET A 385 -2.87 -0.90 8.35
N ASN A 386 -2.11 -1.32 9.37
CA ASN A 386 -2.44 -1.01 10.77
C ASN A 386 -2.10 0.44 11.16
N PHE A 387 -2.66 0.91 12.28
CA PHE A 387 -2.43 2.26 12.78
C PHE A 387 -0.96 2.51 13.12
N THR A 388 -0.26 1.52 13.67
CA THR A 388 1.16 1.65 14.00
C THR A 388 2.00 1.92 12.74
N SER A 389 1.64 1.37 11.57
CA SER A 389 2.28 1.74 10.29
C SER A 389 2.04 3.21 9.92
N ALA A 390 0.83 3.74 10.13
CA ALA A 390 0.56 5.17 9.91
C ALA A 390 1.38 6.06 10.86
N ILE A 391 1.47 5.66 12.14
CA ILE A 391 2.29 6.33 13.16
C ILE A 391 3.79 6.31 12.81
N VAL A 392 4.31 5.18 12.31
CA VAL A 392 5.69 5.05 11.81
C VAL A 392 5.94 5.97 10.62
N ALA A 393 5.02 6.04 9.65
CA ALA A 393 5.15 6.92 8.49
C ALA A 393 5.19 8.40 8.89
N ILE A 394 4.29 8.82 9.79
CA ILE A 394 4.25 10.19 10.34
C ILE A 394 5.57 10.53 11.06
N GLU A 395 6.15 9.59 11.79
CA GLU A 395 7.43 9.76 12.49
C GLU A 395 8.62 9.91 11.52
N GLU A 396 8.80 8.99 10.56
CA GLU A 396 9.92 9.05 9.62
C GLU A 396 9.83 10.24 8.64
N LEU A 397 8.61 10.68 8.27
CA LEU A 397 8.43 11.95 7.57
C LEU A 397 8.90 13.15 8.41
N ALA A 398 8.58 13.19 9.71
CA ALA A 398 8.92 14.31 10.59
C ALA A 398 10.41 14.41 10.90
N ARG A 399 11.14 13.30 10.81
CA ARG A 399 12.61 13.21 10.87
C ARG A 399 13.28 14.06 9.78
N ILE A 400 12.59 14.32 8.67
CA ILE A 400 13.07 15.15 7.54
C ILE A 400 12.31 16.48 7.44
N ASP A 401 10.97 16.47 7.35
CA ASP A 401 10.15 17.68 7.38
C ASP A 401 8.83 17.49 8.18
N PRO A 402 8.74 18.10 9.38
CA PRO A 402 7.50 18.16 10.14
C PRO A 402 6.31 18.75 9.37
N SER A 403 6.53 19.60 8.36
CA SER A 403 5.47 20.18 7.54
C SER A 403 4.78 19.17 6.63
N VAL A 404 5.52 18.17 6.15
CA VAL A 404 4.97 17.08 5.30
C VAL A 404 4.31 16.04 6.20
N SER A 405 4.95 15.70 7.32
CA SER A 405 4.39 14.81 8.34
C SER A 405 3.00 15.24 8.83
N VAL A 406 2.79 16.52 9.17
CA VAL A 406 1.46 16.99 9.63
C VAL A 406 0.40 16.96 8.52
N MET A 407 0.79 17.04 7.25
CA MET A 407 -0.16 16.89 6.13
C MET A 407 -0.69 15.47 6.06
N VAL A 408 0.21 14.48 6.16
CA VAL A 408 -0.09 13.05 6.19
C VAL A 408 -0.88 12.66 7.45
N ASP A 409 -0.50 13.20 8.61
CA ASP A 409 -1.20 12.98 9.88
C ASP A 409 -2.65 13.47 9.82
N VAL A 410 -2.88 14.75 9.53
CA VAL A 410 -4.23 15.35 9.43
C VAL A 410 -5.10 14.63 8.39
N HIS A 411 -4.51 14.12 7.31
CA HIS A 411 -5.24 13.32 6.34
C HIS A 411 -5.68 11.97 6.95
N ASN A 412 -4.74 11.16 7.45
CA ASN A 412 -5.04 9.80 7.93
C ASN A 412 -5.80 9.77 9.27
N THR A 413 -5.22 10.39 10.30
CA THR A 413 -5.67 10.24 11.69
C THR A 413 -6.90 11.10 12.01
N LEU A 414 -7.11 12.20 11.26
CA LEU A 414 -8.31 13.02 11.38
C LEU A 414 -9.35 12.74 10.30
N VAL A 415 -9.05 12.97 9.02
CA VAL A 415 -10.07 12.94 7.96
C VAL A 415 -10.50 11.53 7.57
N ASN A 416 -9.55 10.65 7.23
CA ASN A 416 -9.88 9.27 6.86
C ASN A 416 -10.53 8.54 8.04
N THR A 417 -9.97 8.68 9.24
CA THR A 417 -10.54 8.11 10.47
C THR A 417 -11.97 8.60 10.73
N ALA A 418 -12.29 9.88 10.53
CA ALA A 418 -13.64 10.39 10.71
C ALA A 418 -14.65 9.75 9.73
N ILE A 419 -14.28 9.58 8.45
CA ILE A 419 -15.15 8.95 7.46
C ILE A 419 -15.25 7.42 7.65
N MET A 420 -14.13 6.75 7.95
CA MET A 420 -14.10 5.30 8.24
C MET A 420 -14.91 4.93 9.49
N LYS A 421 -15.02 5.82 10.48
CA LYS A 421 -15.79 5.55 11.70
C LYS A 421 -17.24 6.02 11.63
N TYR A 422 -17.50 7.19 11.07
CA TYR A 422 -18.83 7.83 11.15
C TYR A 422 -19.52 8.07 9.81
N GLY A 423 -18.84 7.82 8.68
CA GLY A 423 -19.50 7.77 7.38
C GLY A 423 -20.44 6.55 7.29
N ASP A 424 -21.59 6.71 6.65
CA ASP A 424 -22.40 5.58 6.22
C ASP A 424 -21.75 4.87 5.00
N ALA A 425 -22.39 3.83 4.49
CA ALA A 425 -21.88 3.07 3.34
C ALA A 425 -21.75 3.93 2.06
N GLN A 426 -22.58 4.96 1.88
CA GLN A 426 -22.50 5.86 0.73
C GLN A 426 -21.36 6.85 0.90
N ALA A 427 -21.20 7.43 2.09
CA ALA A 427 -20.10 8.34 2.40
C ALA A 427 -18.74 7.65 2.23
N ARG A 428 -18.57 6.42 2.74
CA ARG A 428 -17.34 5.63 2.56
C ARG A 428 -16.99 5.46 1.08
N ARG A 429 -17.95 4.94 0.29
CA ARG A 429 -17.81 4.72 -1.17
C ARG A 429 -17.59 6.00 -1.97
N THR A 430 -18.08 7.15 -1.49
CA THR A 430 -17.97 8.44 -2.20
C THR A 430 -16.65 9.16 -1.89
N TRP A 431 -16.15 9.05 -0.66
CA TRP A 431 -15.04 9.88 -0.18
C TRP A 431 -13.72 9.13 0.02
N LEU A 432 -13.73 7.88 0.49
CA LEU A 432 -12.48 7.16 0.74
C LEU A 432 -11.66 6.93 -0.55
N PRO A 433 -12.25 6.57 -1.71
CA PRO A 433 -11.49 6.51 -2.96
C PRO A 433 -10.93 7.85 -3.41
N LYS A 434 -11.65 8.96 -3.21
CA LYS A 434 -11.14 10.33 -3.49
C LYS A 434 -9.94 10.67 -2.60
N LEU A 435 -10.05 10.35 -1.30
CA LEU A 435 -9.02 10.59 -0.28
C LEU A 435 -7.80 9.66 -0.44
N ALA A 436 -7.96 8.49 -1.06
CA ALA A 436 -6.84 7.59 -1.35
C ALA A 436 -6.04 7.96 -2.60
N THR A 437 -6.64 8.66 -3.57
CA THR A 437 -6.06 8.79 -4.92
C THR A 437 -5.67 10.21 -5.36
N GLY A 438 -6.03 11.27 -4.61
CA GLY A 438 -5.60 12.63 -4.97
C GLY A 438 -6.32 13.80 -4.28
N THR A 439 -7.41 13.57 -3.55
CA THR A 439 -8.14 14.65 -2.85
C THR A 439 -7.59 14.82 -1.44
N VAL A 440 -6.87 15.91 -1.16
CA VAL A 440 -6.41 16.19 0.22
C VAL A 440 -7.59 16.60 1.13
N GLY A 441 -7.58 16.14 2.38
CA GLY A 441 -8.59 16.47 3.40
C GLY A 441 -8.13 17.48 4.47
N SER A 442 -9.09 18.27 4.98
CA SER A 442 -8.94 19.20 6.12
C SER A 442 -9.94 18.93 7.24
N PHE A 443 -9.54 19.06 8.51
CA PHE A 443 -10.39 18.91 9.70
C PHE A 443 -10.71 20.28 10.34
N CYS A 444 -11.99 20.65 10.43
CA CYS A 444 -12.43 22.04 10.59
C CYS A 444 -13.29 22.26 11.84
N LEU A 445 -12.65 22.21 13.02
CA LEU A 445 -13.28 22.39 14.32
C LEU A 445 -13.15 23.82 14.88
N SER A 446 -11.91 24.30 15.01
CA SER A 446 -11.56 25.53 15.75
C SER A 446 -12.04 26.84 15.11
N GLU A 447 -12.25 27.86 15.94
CA GLU A 447 -12.68 29.21 15.53
C GLU A 447 -11.91 30.29 16.32
N PRO A 448 -11.98 31.58 15.94
CA PRO A 448 -11.28 32.65 16.66
C PRO A 448 -11.66 32.75 18.15
N ALA A 449 -12.88 32.32 18.53
CA ALA A 449 -13.37 32.30 19.90
C ALA A 449 -13.33 30.91 20.58
N SER A 450 -13.16 29.83 19.82
CA SER A 450 -13.26 28.44 20.31
C SER A 450 -12.04 27.61 19.87
N GLY A 451 -10.94 27.75 20.62
CA GLY A 451 -9.72 26.94 20.50
C GLY A 451 -9.71 25.79 21.50
N SER A 452 -9.15 26.01 22.69
CA SER A 452 -9.16 25.03 23.79
C SER A 452 -10.57 24.66 24.25
N ASP A 453 -11.49 25.63 24.29
CA ASP A 453 -12.93 25.38 24.47
C ASP A 453 -13.58 25.13 23.10
N ALA A 454 -13.21 24.01 22.48
CA ALA A 454 -13.58 23.69 21.09
C ALA A 454 -15.10 23.53 20.86
N PHE A 455 -15.89 23.41 21.93
CA PHE A 455 -17.35 23.23 21.85
C PHE A 455 -18.15 24.51 22.11
N ALA A 456 -17.48 25.64 22.36
CA ALA A 456 -18.08 26.98 22.33
C ALA A 456 -18.21 27.55 20.90
N LEU A 457 -18.11 26.70 19.86
CA LEU A 457 -18.11 27.10 18.45
C LEU A 457 -19.40 27.82 18.04
N GLN A 458 -19.25 28.83 17.18
CA GLN A 458 -20.29 29.75 16.75
C GLN A 458 -20.73 29.55 15.30
N THR A 459 -19.98 28.79 14.47
CA THR A 459 -20.45 28.37 13.13
C THR A 459 -21.73 27.54 13.27
N LYS A 460 -22.78 27.92 12.55
CA LYS A 460 -24.12 27.33 12.64
C LYS A 460 -24.44 26.50 11.40
N ALA A 461 -25.31 25.52 11.57
CA ALA A 461 -26.02 24.88 10.48
C ALA A 461 -27.52 25.14 10.64
N GLU A 462 -28.20 25.43 9.53
CA GLU A 462 -29.66 25.48 9.42
C GLU A 462 -30.12 24.25 8.60
N LYS A 463 -31.22 23.62 9.00
CA LYS A 463 -31.75 22.41 8.35
C LYS A 463 -32.75 22.80 7.25
N LEU A 464 -32.46 22.40 6.02
CA LEU A 464 -33.33 22.62 4.86
C LEU A 464 -34.20 21.37 4.58
N SER A 465 -35.03 21.45 3.53
CA SER A 465 -35.84 20.33 3.01
C SER A 465 -35.01 19.14 2.55
N ASP A 466 -33.84 19.41 1.99
CA ASP A 466 -33.04 18.56 1.12
C ASP A 466 -31.55 18.51 1.52
N GLY A 467 -31.18 19.29 2.55
CA GLY A 467 -29.81 19.43 3.02
C GLY A 467 -29.66 20.36 4.20
N TYR A 468 -28.51 21.02 4.29
CA TYR A 468 -28.13 21.94 5.36
C TYR A 468 -27.51 23.21 4.79
N LYS A 469 -27.63 24.33 5.51
CA LYS A 469 -27.01 25.60 5.17
C LYS A 469 -26.06 26.05 6.29
N LEU A 470 -24.77 26.19 5.99
CA LEU A 470 -23.72 26.48 6.97
C LEU A 470 -23.33 27.96 6.91
N ASN A 471 -23.20 28.59 8.08
CA ASN A 471 -22.80 29.99 8.24
C ASN A 471 -21.79 30.17 9.37
N GLY A 472 -20.69 30.87 9.12
CA GLY A 472 -19.68 31.18 10.13
C GLY A 472 -18.25 31.22 9.60
N SER A 473 -17.28 30.91 10.46
CA SER A 473 -15.87 30.87 10.09
C SER A 473 -15.09 29.86 10.94
N LYS A 474 -14.12 29.21 10.32
CA LYS A 474 -13.15 28.30 10.98
C LYS A 474 -11.75 28.89 10.89
N MET A 475 -10.92 28.62 11.88
CA MET A 475 -9.59 29.21 12.01
C MET A 475 -8.54 28.15 12.36
N TRP A 476 -7.31 28.34 11.88
CA TRP A 476 -6.16 27.46 12.07
C TRP A 476 -6.27 26.12 11.32
N ILE A 477 -6.94 26.10 10.16
CA ILE A 477 -7.22 24.84 9.45
C ILE A 477 -6.02 24.42 8.60
N THR A 478 -5.36 23.34 9.02
CA THR A 478 -4.26 22.66 8.32
C THR A 478 -4.73 22.06 6.99
N ASN A 479 -3.83 21.98 6.01
CA ASN A 479 -4.05 21.49 4.62
C ASN A 479 -5.02 22.31 3.76
N ALA A 480 -5.61 23.39 4.29
CA ALA A 480 -6.74 24.07 3.64
C ALA A 480 -6.49 24.61 2.22
N MET A 481 -5.27 25.00 1.87
CA MET A 481 -4.95 25.42 0.48
C MET A 481 -4.94 24.23 -0.48
N GLU A 482 -4.43 23.09 -0.03
CA GLU A 482 -4.28 21.86 -0.82
C GLU A 482 -5.60 21.06 -0.85
N SER A 483 -6.43 21.16 0.19
CA SER A 483 -7.63 20.35 0.35
C SER A 483 -8.73 20.57 -0.68
N GLY A 484 -9.30 19.47 -1.16
CA GLY A 484 -10.55 19.44 -1.92
C GLY A 484 -11.79 19.21 -1.05
N VAL A 485 -11.63 18.65 0.15
CA VAL A 485 -12.73 18.30 1.06
C VAL A 485 -12.43 18.66 2.52
N PHE A 486 -13.46 19.11 3.23
CA PHE A 486 -13.39 19.69 4.56
C PHE A 486 -14.41 19.03 5.50
N ILE A 487 -13.95 18.47 6.63
CA ILE A 487 -14.82 17.93 7.69
C ILE A 487 -15.15 19.07 8.67
N VAL A 488 -16.35 19.64 8.57
CA VAL A 488 -16.76 20.87 9.25
C VAL A 488 -17.70 20.59 10.42
N PHE A 489 -17.36 21.11 11.60
CA PHE A 489 -18.20 21.00 12.79
C PHE A 489 -19.00 22.28 12.99
N ALA A 490 -20.32 22.22 12.83
CA ALA A 490 -21.23 23.35 12.96
C ALA A 490 -22.39 23.02 13.90
N ASN A 491 -22.91 24.03 14.59
CA ASN A 491 -23.98 23.85 15.57
C ASN A 491 -25.36 23.94 14.90
N LEU A 492 -26.06 22.81 14.86
CA LEU A 492 -27.40 22.64 14.27
C LEU A 492 -28.53 23.01 15.25
N ASP A 493 -28.26 22.93 16.56
CA ASP A 493 -29.17 23.40 17.61
C ASP A 493 -28.39 24.07 18.76
N PRO A 494 -28.12 25.39 18.64
CA PRO A 494 -27.44 26.15 19.68
C PRO A 494 -28.14 26.14 21.05
N SER A 495 -29.45 25.80 21.13
CA SER A 495 -30.15 25.71 22.42
C SER A 495 -29.69 24.50 23.26
N GLN A 496 -29.14 23.48 22.61
CA GLN A 496 -28.56 22.29 23.24
C GLN A 496 -27.05 22.43 23.53
N GLY A 497 -26.48 23.61 23.28
CA GLY A 497 -25.04 23.89 23.44
C GLY A 497 -24.19 22.93 22.60
N TYR A 498 -23.23 22.26 23.24
CA TYR A 498 -22.34 21.30 22.56
C TYR A 498 -23.07 20.10 21.93
N LYS A 499 -24.28 19.77 22.39
CA LYS A 499 -25.07 18.65 21.86
C LYS A 499 -25.81 18.97 20.56
N GLY A 500 -25.80 20.23 20.10
CA GLY A 500 -26.23 20.58 18.74
C GLY A 500 -25.11 20.49 17.70
N ILE A 501 -23.85 20.32 18.13
CA ILE A 501 -22.70 20.24 17.22
C ILE A 501 -22.83 18.98 16.35
N THR A 502 -22.83 19.19 15.05
CA THR A 502 -22.98 18.17 14.00
C THR A 502 -21.78 18.26 13.06
N ALA A 503 -21.38 17.12 12.49
CA ALA A 503 -20.27 17.02 11.54
C ALA A 503 -20.79 16.97 10.11
N PHE A 504 -20.14 17.69 9.21
CA PHE A 504 -20.54 17.83 7.81
C PHE A 504 -19.32 17.68 6.88
N ILE A 505 -19.56 17.28 5.63
CA ILE A 505 -18.55 17.19 4.58
C ILE A 505 -18.81 18.33 3.58
N VAL A 506 -17.83 19.20 3.37
CA VAL A 506 -17.93 20.35 2.45
C VAL A 506 -16.85 20.24 1.38
N GLU A 507 -17.22 20.37 0.10
CA GLU A 507 -16.25 20.40 -1.01
C GLU A 507 -15.75 21.83 -1.24
N LYS A 508 -14.49 21.98 -1.65
CA LYS A 508 -13.79 23.27 -1.82
C LYS A 508 -14.54 24.28 -2.69
N ASP A 509 -15.24 23.79 -3.71
CA ASP A 509 -15.93 24.60 -4.71
C ASP A 509 -17.44 24.78 -4.42
N THR A 510 -17.88 24.44 -3.20
CA THR A 510 -19.27 24.66 -2.77
C THR A 510 -19.58 26.16 -2.73
N PRO A 511 -20.63 26.68 -3.39
CA PRO A 511 -20.98 28.10 -3.33
C PRO A 511 -21.10 28.63 -1.90
N GLY A 512 -20.50 29.81 -1.65
CA GLY A 512 -20.44 30.44 -0.32
C GLY A 512 -19.22 30.02 0.53
N PHE A 513 -18.52 28.95 0.17
CA PHE A 513 -17.27 28.55 0.83
C PHE A 513 -16.10 29.40 0.31
N SER A 514 -15.19 29.80 1.20
CA SER A 514 -13.92 30.42 0.78
C SER A 514 -12.79 30.23 1.78
N ILE A 515 -11.57 30.06 1.24
CA ILE A 515 -10.32 30.10 2.01
C ILE A 515 -9.86 31.56 2.05
N ALA A 516 -10.01 32.23 3.20
CA ALA A 516 -9.91 33.68 3.29
C ALA A 516 -8.47 34.21 3.35
N LYS A 517 -7.58 33.50 4.07
CA LYS A 517 -6.13 33.79 4.13
C LYS A 517 -5.35 32.58 4.65
N LYS A 518 -4.10 32.40 4.17
CA LYS A 518 -3.07 31.59 4.86
C LYS A 518 -2.42 32.42 5.96
N GLU A 519 -2.20 31.80 7.12
CA GLU A 519 -1.53 32.41 8.27
C GLU A 519 -0.01 32.30 8.15
N LYS A 520 0.69 33.39 8.52
CA LYS A 520 2.15 33.42 8.62
C LYS A 520 2.58 32.82 9.95
N LYS A 521 3.42 31.79 9.92
CA LYS A 521 3.74 30.96 11.10
C LYS A 521 5.23 31.01 11.45
N LEU A 522 5.54 30.69 12.71
CA LEU A 522 6.91 30.51 13.20
C LEU A 522 7.60 29.31 12.51
N GLY A 523 6.95 28.14 12.58
CA GLY A 523 7.39 26.89 11.97
C GLY A 523 6.25 26.22 11.20
N ILE A 524 6.53 25.04 10.65
CA ILE A 524 5.71 24.28 9.70
C ILE A 524 5.14 25.18 8.59
N ARG A 525 6.00 26.04 8.03
CA ARG A 525 5.64 27.15 7.13
C ARG A 525 5.10 26.65 5.78
N ALA A 526 5.65 25.55 5.27
CA ALA A 526 5.22 24.90 4.04
C ALA A 526 3.74 24.46 4.11
N SER A 527 3.40 23.67 5.14
CA SER A 527 2.01 23.25 5.44
C SER A 527 1.08 24.45 5.48
N SER A 528 -0.01 24.43 4.71
CA SER A 528 -0.99 25.50 4.75
C SER A 528 -1.79 25.50 6.05
N THR A 529 -2.19 26.68 6.49
CA THR A 529 -2.95 26.86 7.73
C THR A 529 -3.79 28.11 7.56
N CYS A 530 -5.12 27.97 7.45
CA CYS A 530 -5.96 29.04 6.92
C CYS A 530 -7.16 29.40 7.81
N VAL A 531 -7.74 30.56 7.51
CA VAL A 531 -9.12 30.92 7.87
C VAL A 531 -10.04 30.45 6.75
N LEU A 532 -11.17 29.81 7.10
CA LEU A 532 -12.25 29.44 6.19
C LEU A 532 -13.50 30.26 6.54
N ASN A 533 -14.22 30.74 5.53
CA ASN A 533 -15.52 31.40 5.68
C ASN A 533 -16.62 30.53 5.06
N PHE A 534 -17.80 30.59 5.66
CA PHE A 534 -19.03 29.96 5.20
C PHE A 534 -20.12 31.03 5.17
N ASP A 535 -20.52 31.45 3.97
CA ASP A 535 -21.56 32.46 3.72
C ASP A 535 -22.73 31.78 3.00
N ASP A 536 -23.79 31.45 3.73
CA ASP A 536 -24.97 30.69 3.27
C ASP A 536 -24.65 29.39 2.48
N VAL A 537 -23.62 28.65 2.90
CA VAL A 537 -23.11 27.43 2.21
C VAL A 537 -24.12 26.29 2.26
N VAL A 538 -24.77 25.99 1.13
CA VAL A 538 -25.73 24.88 1.02
C VAL A 538 -25.03 23.58 0.64
N ILE A 539 -25.25 22.52 1.44
CA ILE A 539 -24.78 21.15 1.18
C ILE A 539 -25.97 20.16 1.21
N PRO A 540 -25.96 19.09 0.38
CA PRO A 540 -27.04 18.11 0.36
C PRO A 540 -27.04 17.24 1.62
N LYS A 541 -28.19 16.60 1.91
CA LYS A 541 -28.35 15.74 3.11
C LYS A 541 -27.32 14.60 3.21
N SER A 542 -26.82 14.10 2.08
CA SER A 542 -25.75 13.09 1.98
C SER A 542 -24.40 13.51 2.58
N ASN A 543 -24.23 14.80 2.85
CA ASN A 543 -22.99 15.36 3.41
C ASN A 543 -23.03 15.50 4.94
N LEU A 544 -24.07 15.00 5.60
CA LEU A 544 -24.06 14.74 7.04
C LEU A 544 -23.05 13.60 7.34
N LEU A 545 -22.10 13.84 8.24
CA LEU A 545 -21.18 12.81 8.72
C LEU A 545 -21.72 12.23 10.05
N GLY A 546 -22.30 11.04 9.98
CA GLY A 546 -22.90 10.35 11.12
C GLY A 546 -24.29 10.89 11.48
N GLU A 547 -24.51 11.21 12.75
CA GLU A 547 -25.80 11.63 13.29
C GLU A 547 -25.82 13.09 13.74
N GLU A 548 -27.00 13.73 13.63
CA GLU A 548 -27.24 15.08 14.12
C GLU A 548 -26.95 15.18 15.65
N GLY A 549 -26.25 16.24 16.04
CA GLY A 549 -25.85 16.50 17.43
C GLY A 549 -24.75 15.59 18.00
N GLN A 550 -24.24 14.61 17.24
CA GLN A 550 -23.16 13.72 17.71
C GLN A 550 -21.75 14.20 17.34
N GLY A 551 -21.63 15.30 16.57
CA GLY A 551 -20.36 15.82 16.06
C GLY A 551 -19.33 16.12 17.16
N TYR A 552 -19.75 16.56 18.35
CA TYR A 552 -18.84 16.76 19.48
C TYR A 552 -18.16 15.47 19.96
N LYS A 553 -18.85 14.31 19.87
CA LYS A 553 -18.30 12.98 20.19
C LYS A 553 -17.29 12.54 19.13
N TYR A 554 -17.65 12.74 17.86
CA TYR A 554 -16.79 12.39 16.73
C TYR A 554 -15.48 13.19 16.79
N ALA A 555 -15.59 14.52 17.01
CA ALA A 555 -14.44 15.40 17.17
C ALA A 555 -13.49 14.95 18.29
N ILE A 556 -13.99 14.69 19.51
CA ILE A 556 -13.10 14.28 20.61
C ILE A 556 -12.53 12.88 20.44
N SER A 557 -13.26 11.95 19.81
CA SER A 557 -12.75 10.60 19.54
C SER A 557 -11.59 10.65 18.54
N VAL A 558 -11.77 11.35 17.42
CA VAL A 558 -10.79 11.48 16.35
C VAL A 558 -9.53 12.22 16.83
N LEU A 559 -9.70 13.31 17.60
CA LEU A 559 -8.60 14.04 18.25
C LEU A 559 -7.87 13.23 19.35
N ASN A 560 -8.35 12.06 19.78
CA ASN A 560 -7.55 11.18 20.63
C ASN A 560 -6.55 10.35 19.80
N GLU A 561 -6.84 10.11 18.52
CA GLU A 561 -5.98 9.38 17.58
C GLU A 561 -4.97 10.33 16.92
N GLY A 562 -5.40 11.52 16.49
CA GLY A 562 -4.52 12.58 16.00
C GLY A 562 -3.42 12.97 17.00
N ARG A 563 -3.73 13.00 18.30
CA ARG A 563 -2.69 13.18 19.34
C ARG A 563 -1.55 12.17 19.29
N ILE A 564 -1.78 10.94 18.83
CA ILE A 564 -0.73 9.93 18.69
C ILE A 564 0.11 10.22 17.44
N GLY A 565 -0.52 10.62 16.33
CA GLY A 565 0.17 11.09 15.12
C GLY A 565 1.06 12.30 15.41
N ILE A 566 0.53 13.31 16.09
CA ILE A 566 1.27 14.49 16.53
C ILE A 566 2.41 14.13 17.52
N ALA A 567 2.22 13.11 18.35
CA ALA A 567 3.28 12.60 19.21
C ALA A 567 4.39 11.90 18.41
N ALA A 568 4.04 11.16 17.35
CA ALA A 568 4.97 10.59 16.39
C ALA A 568 5.73 11.68 15.62
N GLN A 569 5.03 12.70 15.11
CA GLN A 569 5.63 13.87 14.45
C GLN A 569 6.66 14.55 15.36
N MET A 570 6.31 14.78 16.63
CA MET A 570 7.23 15.41 17.58
C MET A 570 8.43 14.51 17.95
N THR A 571 8.24 13.18 17.97
CA THR A 571 9.34 12.24 18.24
C THR A 571 10.31 12.14 17.06
N GLY A 572 9.77 12.08 15.83
CA GLY A 572 10.55 12.08 14.59
C GLY A 572 11.33 13.39 14.40
N LEU A 573 10.68 14.54 14.63
CA LEU A 573 11.34 15.84 14.65
C LEU A 573 12.51 15.87 15.65
N ALA A 574 12.28 15.38 16.88
CA ALA A 574 13.33 15.32 17.90
C ALA A 574 14.52 14.44 17.45
N LEU A 575 14.24 13.29 16.82
CA LEU A 575 15.27 12.42 16.26
C LEU A 575 16.03 13.08 15.10
N GLY A 576 15.33 13.70 14.14
CA GLY A 576 15.95 14.40 13.01
C GLY A 576 16.84 15.57 13.45
N ALA A 577 16.38 16.36 14.43
CA ALA A 577 17.17 17.44 15.03
C ALA A 577 18.41 16.90 15.77
N TRP A 578 18.24 15.83 16.56
CA TRP A 578 19.34 15.17 17.26
C TRP A 578 20.38 14.61 16.28
N GLU A 579 19.94 13.90 15.24
CA GLU A 579 20.84 13.30 14.24
C GLU A 579 21.62 14.34 13.44
N ASN A 580 20.96 15.42 13.01
CA ASN A 580 21.61 16.51 12.29
C ASN A 580 22.75 17.13 13.13
N ALA A 581 22.50 17.41 14.41
CA ALA A 581 23.54 17.92 15.31
C ALA A 581 24.59 16.86 15.67
N ALA A 582 24.18 15.61 15.91
CA ALA A 582 25.05 14.48 16.22
C ALA A 582 26.09 14.24 15.10
N ARG A 583 25.64 14.20 13.83
CA ARG A 583 26.52 14.05 12.66
C ARG A 583 27.57 15.16 12.64
N TYR A 584 27.15 16.42 12.81
CA TYR A 584 28.02 17.59 12.82
C TYR A 584 29.06 17.59 13.97
N VAL A 585 28.65 17.29 15.20
CA VAL A 585 29.58 17.35 16.35
C VAL A 585 30.53 16.15 16.42
N TRP A 586 30.13 14.96 15.97
CA TRP A 586 31.00 13.77 15.98
C TRP A 586 31.92 13.64 14.77
N ASN A 587 31.57 14.20 13.61
CA ASN A 587 32.36 14.01 12.38
C ASN A 587 33.04 15.31 11.89
N ASP A 588 32.31 16.42 11.85
CA ASP A 588 32.71 17.60 11.07
C ASP A 588 33.43 18.65 11.93
N ARG A 589 32.82 19.04 13.06
CA ARG A 589 33.24 20.24 13.79
C ARG A 589 34.29 19.95 14.86
N ARG A 590 35.45 20.59 14.71
CA ARG A 590 36.55 20.57 15.70
C ARG A 590 36.70 21.89 16.45
N GLN A 591 37.01 21.82 17.74
CA GLN A 591 37.46 22.93 18.61
C GLN A 591 38.47 22.40 19.64
N PHE A 592 39.39 23.25 20.09
CA PHE A 592 40.49 22.87 21.02
C PHE A 592 41.27 21.60 20.59
N GLY A 593 41.44 21.40 19.28
CA GLY A 593 42.14 20.26 18.68
C GLY A 593 41.30 18.99 18.41
N GLN A 594 40.16 18.83 19.07
CA GLN A 594 39.32 17.62 18.98
C GLN A 594 37.91 17.90 18.44
N LEU A 595 37.13 16.84 18.18
CA LEU A 595 35.76 16.92 17.69
C LEU A 595 34.81 17.36 18.82
N ILE A 596 33.75 18.12 18.53
CA ILE A 596 32.85 18.62 19.58
C ILE A 596 32.16 17.46 20.35
N GLY A 597 31.90 16.34 19.69
CA GLY A 597 31.34 15.13 20.31
C GLY A 597 32.30 14.30 21.18
N THR A 598 33.58 14.68 21.30
CA THR A 598 34.52 14.04 22.26
C THR A 598 34.62 14.76 23.60
N PHE A 599 33.99 15.94 23.77
CA PHE A 599 33.90 16.59 25.06
C PHE A 599 32.80 15.94 25.91
N GLN A 600 33.13 15.51 27.13
CA GLN A 600 32.19 14.84 28.06
C GLN A 600 30.89 15.63 28.27
N GLY A 601 30.96 16.96 28.39
CA GLY A 601 29.79 17.83 28.54
C GLY A 601 28.84 17.82 27.34
N MET A 602 29.33 17.52 26.14
CA MET A 602 28.51 17.31 24.94
C MET A 602 27.91 15.90 24.93
N GLN A 603 28.72 14.89 25.26
CA GLN A 603 28.29 13.48 25.33
C GLN A 603 27.14 13.27 26.32
N HIS A 604 27.19 13.90 27.49
CA HIS A 604 26.11 13.84 28.48
C HIS A 604 24.79 14.44 27.93
N GLN A 605 24.86 15.54 27.19
CA GLN A 605 23.67 16.17 26.60
C GLN A 605 23.05 15.32 25.49
N LEU A 606 23.88 14.80 24.58
CA LEU A 606 23.45 13.92 23.49
C LEU A 606 22.82 12.63 24.04
N ALA A 607 23.41 12.03 25.07
CA ALA A 607 22.88 10.82 25.72
C ALA A 607 21.57 11.07 26.47
N GLN A 608 21.45 12.19 27.21
CA GLN A 608 20.20 12.58 27.87
C GLN A 608 19.08 12.81 26.84
N ALA A 609 19.36 13.56 25.77
CA ALA A 609 18.41 13.80 24.70
C ALA A 609 17.94 12.51 24.01
N TYR A 610 18.86 11.59 23.68
CA TYR A 610 18.49 10.32 23.06
C TYR A 610 17.66 9.42 24.00
N THR A 611 17.95 9.46 25.31
CA THR A 611 17.14 8.78 26.34
C THR A 611 15.71 9.33 26.37
N GLU A 612 15.54 10.65 26.27
CA GLU A 612 14.22 11.30 26.21
C GLU A 612 13.46 10.98 24.91
N ILE A 613 14.14 10.91 23.76
CA ILE A 613 13.54 10.49 22.48
C ILE A 613 13.06 9.04 22.59
N ALA A 614 13.88 8.13 23.12
CA ALA A 614 13.51 6.72 23.29
C ALA A 614 12.29 6.55 24.23
N ALA A 615 12.24 7.33 25.32
CA ALA A 615 11.08 7.37 26.22
C ALA A 615 9.82 7.93 25.54
N ALA A 616 9.95 8.94 24.65
CA ALA A 616 8.84 9.44 23.85
C ALA A 616 8.33 8.40 22.85
N ARG A 617 9.21 7.78 22.04
CA ARG A 617 8.85 6.73 21.06
C ARG A 617 8.14 5.54 21.74
N ALA A 618 8.60 5.15 22.93
CA ALA A 618 7.94 4.10 23.72
C ALA A 618 6.50 4.46 24.16
N LEU A 619 6.24 5.73 24.53
CA LEU A 619 4.88 6.20 24.86
C LEU A 619 3.98 6.26 23.61
N VAL A 620 4.52 6.72 22.47
CA VAL A 620 3.80 6.79 21.18
C VAL A 620 3.34 5.39 20.74
N TYR A 621 4.27 4.44 20.64
CA TYR A 621 3.94 3.08 20.21
C TYR A 621 3.07 2.32 21.21
N ASN A 622 3.20 2.59 22.52
CA ASN A 622 2.26 2.04 23.51
C ASN A 622 0.83 2.56 23.29
N ALA A 623 0.65 3.86 23.02
CA ALA A 623 -0.66 4.42 22.71
C ALA A 623 -1.24 3.85 21.40
N ALA A 624 -0.41 3.72 20.36
CA ALA A 624 -0.80 3.14 19.07
C ALA A 624 -1.25 1.67 19.20
N ARG A 625 -0.42 0.81 19.80
CA ARG A 625 -0.75 -0.62 19.98
C ARG A 625 -1.94 -0.83 20.92
N LYS A 626 -2.21 0.09 21.86
CA LYS A 626 -3.43 0.06 22.67
C LYS A 626 -4.71 0.40 21.89
N LYS A 627 -4.68 1.34 20.93
CA LYS A 627 -5.78 1.57 19.99
C LYS A 627 -6.07 0.28 19.20
N GLU A 628 -5.03 -0.32 18.63
CA GLU A 628 -5.14 -1.53 17.80
C GLU A 628 -5.70 -2.73 18.58
N ALA A 629 -5.27 -2.89 19.84
CA ALA A 629 -5.79 -3.92 20.74
C ALA A 629 -7.20 -3.61 21.31
N GLY A 630 -7.88 -2.56 20.84
CA GLY A 630 -9.23 -2.17 21.27
C GLY A 630 -9.32 -1.70 22.73
N GLN A 631 -8.21 -1.28 23.34
CA GLN A 631 -8.14 -0.85 24.74
C GLN A 631 -8.37 0.66 24.87
N ASP A 632 -8.69 1.15 26.08
CA ASP A 632 -8.68 2.59 26.35
C ASP A 632 -7.24 3.13 26.26
N PHE A 633 -6.98 3.93 25.23
CA PHE A 633 -5.70 4.58 24.92
C PHE A 633 -5.72 6.10 25.18
N VAL A 634 -6.83 6.68 25.66
CA VAL A 634 -7.00 8.14 25.74
C VAL A 634 -6.02 8.77 26.74
N HIS A 635 -5.71 8.05 27.82
CA HIS A 635 -4.68 8.44 28.79
C HIS A 635 -3.28 8.43 28.17
N ASP A 636 -2.94 7.34 27.47
CA ASP A 636 -1.63 7.12 26.84
C ASP A 636 -1.36 8.10 25.70
N ALA A 637 -2.36 8.39 24.86
CA ALA A 637 -2.26 9.39 23.80
C ALA A 637 -2.01 10.80 24.37
N ALA A 638 -2.69 11.18 25.45
CA ALA A 638 -2.45 12.45 26.13
C ALA A 638 -1.05 12.53 26.75
N MET A 639 -0.56 11.45 27.38
CA MET A 639 0.81 11.36 27.90
C MET A 639 1.86 11.44 26.78
N ALA A 640 1.70 10.66 25.70
CA ALA A 640 2.61 10.63 24.56
C ALA A 640 2.73 12.00 23.90
N LYS A 641 1.60 12.64 23.58
CA LYS A 641 1.56 13.98 22.95
C LYS A 641 2.16 15.05 23.86
N LEU A 642 1.85 15.00 25.16
CA LEU A 642 2.44 15.92 26.15
C LEU A 642 3.97 15.75 26.25
N TYR A 643 4.45 14.52 26.37
CA TYR A 643 5.88 14.26 26.58
C TYR A 643 6.69 14.48 25.30
N ALA A 644 6.27 13.91 24.16
CA ALA A 644 6.96 14.07 22.88
C ALA A 644 7.09 15.54 22.46
N SER A 645 6.04 16.36 22.63
CA SER A 645 6.12 17.80 22.32
C SER A 645 7.07 18.59 23.24
N GLN A 646 7.26 18.15 24.48
CA GLN A 646 8.26 18.73 25.38
C GLN A 646 9.69 18.27 25.02
N VAL A 647 9.87 16.99 24.66
CA VAL A 647 11.15 16.44 24.19
C VAL A 647 11.58 17.15 22.90
N ALA A 648 10.70 17.25 21.91
CA ALA A 648 10.95 17.96 20.66
C ALA A 648 11.44 19.40 20.90
N GLY A 649 10.75 20.15 21.77
CA GLY A 649 11.13 21.52 22.10
C GLY A 649 12.47 21.66 22.84
N ARG A 650 12.85 20.68 23.68
CA ARG A 650 14.17 20.64 24.33
C ARG A 650 15.26 20.25 23.33
N VAL A 651 15.11 19.10 22.68
CA VAL A 651 16.13 18.48 21.82
C VAL A 651 16.46 19.37 20.61
N SER A 652 15.46 19.94 19.94
CA SER A 652 15.71 20.83 18.80
C SER A 652 16.35 22.16 19.21
N GLY A 653 16.02 22.71 20.39
CA GLY A 653 16.70 23.87 20.95
C GLY A 653 18.16 23.57 21.27
N SER A 654 18.42 22.45 21.95
CA SER A 654 19.80 22.01 22.23
C SER A 654 20.57 21.65 20.95
N ALA A 655 19.93 21.13 19.90
CA ALA A 655 20.57 20.89 18.61
C ALA A 655 21.11 22.18 17.96
N VAL A 656 20.37 23.30 18.06
CA VAL A 656 20.85 24.63 17.66
C VAL A 656 22.08 25.03 18.48
N GLU A 657 22.06 24.85 19.80
CA GLU A 657 23.18 25.16 20.68
C GLU A 657 24.43 24.29 20.41
N TRP A 658 24.26 22.99 20.18
CA TRP A 658 25.34 22.04 19.91
C TRP A 658 26.05 22.32 18.57
N MET A 659 25.30 22.79 17.57
CA MET A 659 25.85 23.23 16.29
C MET A 659 26.44 24.65 16.36
N GLY A 660 26.09 25.42 17.40
CA GLY A 660 26.55 26.79 17.64
C GLY A 660 26.07 27.74 16.56
N GLY A 661 26.96 28.60 16.05
CA GLY A 661 26.64 29.55 14.99
C GLY A 661 26.03 28.91 13.73
N MET A 662 26.44 27.68 13.38
CA MET A 662 25.85 26.94 12.26
C MET A 662 24.42 26.44 12.53
N GLY A 663 24.06 26.25 13.81
CA GLY A 663 22.70 25.87 14.19
C GLY A 663 21.70 27.02 14.09
N PHE A 664 22.18 28.27 14.16
CA PHE A 664 21.35 29.48 14.17
C PHE A 664 21.14 30.11 12.79
N VAL A 665 21.89 29.66 11.77
CA VAL A 665 21.76 30.17 10.39
C VAL A 665 20.94 29.23 9.51
N ARG A 666 20.14 29.81 8.61
CA ARG A 666 19.21 29.12 7.71
C ARG A 666 19.89 28.47 6.49
N GLU A 667 21.13 28.04 6.66
CA GLU A 667 21.88 27.23 5.70
C GLU A 667 21.63 25.73 5.94
N GLY A 668 21.48 25.34 7.21
CA GLY A 668 21.07 24.00 7.64
C GLY A 668 19.69 23.99 8.30
N ILE A 669 19.22 22.80 8.69
CA ILE A 669 17.84 22.57 9.15
C ILE A 669 17.61 22.74 10.67
N ALA A 670 18.64 23.02 11.47
CA ALA A 670 18.54 23.00 12.93
C ALA A 670 17.56 24.05 13.48
N GLU A 671 17.64 25.30 13.02
CA GLU A 671 16.72 26.35 13.43
C GLU A 671 15.28 26.10 12.95
N LYS A 672 15.10 25.50 11.75
CA LYS A 672 13.79 25.08 11.25
C LYS A 672 13.16 24.03 12.16
N MET A 673 13.90 22.97 12.51
CA MET A 673 13.41 21.96 13.45
C MET A 673 13.04 22.57 14.81
N PHE A 674 13.79 23.55 15.29
CA PHE A 674 13.44 24.28 16.52
C PHE A 674 12.15 25.10 16.37
N ARG A 675 11.99 25.89 15.28
CA ARG A 675 10.76 26.63 14.97
C ARG A 675 9.54 25.69 14.85
N ASP A 676 9.72 24.57 14.17
CA ASP A 676 8.69 23.56 13.93
C ASP A 676 8.26 22.89 15.24
N SER A 677 9.20 22.58 16.15
CA SER A 677 8.90 21.92 17.44
C SER A 677 7.88 22.68 18.29
N LYS A 678 7.81 24.01 18.13
CA LYS A 678 7.02 24.87 19.01
C LYS A 678 5.52 24.64 18.89
N ILE A 679 5.03 24.25 17.70
CA ILE A 679 3.60 23.98 17.49
C ILE A 679 3.14 22.71 18.25
N GLY A 680 4.06 21.78 18.52
CA GLY A 680 3.89 20.57 19.32
C GLY A 680 3.05 20.76 20.59
N ALA A 681 3.33 21.83 21.31
CA ALA A 681 2.70 22.16 22.59
C ALA A 681 1.31 22.83 22.48
N ILE A 682 0.81 23.12 21.26
CA ILE A 682 -0.27 24.08 21.00
C ILE A 682 -1.49 23.44 20.30
N TYR A 683 -1.36 23.00 19.05
CA TYR A 683 -2.44 22.34 18.28
C TYR A 683 -2.92 21.02 18.92
N GLU A 684 -4.02 20.42 18.46
CA GLU A 684 -4.46 19.06 18.88
C GLU A 684 -4.70 18.91 20.41
N GLY A 685 -5.00 20.04 21.05
CA GLY A 685 -5.00 20.21 22.50
C GLY A 685 -3.62 20.63 23.01
N THR A 686 -3.56 21.83 23.60
CA THR A 686 -2.36 22.36 24.24
C THR A 686 -1.84 21.44 25.33
N SER A 687 -0.57 21.59 25.75
CA SER A 687 -0.01 20.82 26.88
C SER A 687 -0.90 20.88 28.15
N ASN A 688 -1.59 21.99 28.39
CA ASN A 688 -2.52 22.13 29.53
C ASN A 688 -3.80 21.29 29.34
N ILE A 689 -4.31 21.15 28.11
CA ILE A 689 -5.44 20.26 27.80
C ILE A 689 -5.04 18.78 27.95
N GLN A 690 -3.81 18.41 27.57
CA GLN A 690 -3.31 17.05 27.82
C GLN A 690 -3.19 16.78 29.33
N LEU A 691 -2.60 17.70 30.09
CA LEU A 691 -2.54 17.63 31.56
C LEU A 691 -3.94 17.53 32.20
N GLN A 692 -4.92 18.28 31.69
CA GLN A 692 -6.31 18.22 32.16
C GLN A 692 -6.96 16.87 31.86
N THR A 693 -6.75 16.29 30.67
CA THR A 693 -7.24 14.94 30.34
C THR A 693 -6.60 13.88 31.24
N ILE A 694 -5.27 13.92 31.41
CA ILE A 694 -4.51 13.03 32.31
C ILE A 694 -5.04 13.13 33.74
N ALA A 695 -5.10 14.34 34.30
CA ALA A 695 -5.56 14.57 35.67
C ALA A 695 -7.01 14.12 35.90
N LYS A 696 -7.91 14.32 34.92
CA LYS A 696 -9.31 13.88 35.00
C LYS A 696 -9.45 12.34 34.96
N LEU A 697 -8.63 11.65 34.17
CA LEU A 697 -8.64 10.20 34.10
C LEU A 697 -8.02 9.57 35.37
N LEU A 698 -6.91 10.13 35.86
CA LEU A 698 -6.34 9.75 37.15
C LEU A 698 -7.31 10.01 38.31
N GLN A 699 -8.01 11.16 38.34
CA GLN A 699 -9.04 11.42 39.34
C GLN A 699 -10.11 10.32 39.31
N LYS A 700 -10.68 10.02 38.13
CA LYS A 700 -11.67 8.94 37.96
C LYS A 700 -11.16 7.57 38.40
N GLN A 701 -9.86 7.30 38.31
CA GLN A 701 -9.25 6.04 38.75
C GLN A 701 -9.14 5.94 40.30
N TYR A 702 -9.03 7.07 41.00
CA TYR A 702 -8.78 7.12 42.44
C TYR A 702 -9.92 7.75 43.28
N THR A 703 -11.03 8.16 42.65
CA THR A 703 -12.28 8.57 43.31
C THR A 703 -13.40 7.58 43.02
N ASN A 704 -14.08 7.10 44.07
CA ASN A 704 -15.30 6.28 43.96
C ASN A 704 -16.52 7.09 43.50
#